data_AF-A0A8J2NZA8-F1
#
_entry.id   AF-A0A8J2NZA8-F1
#
_cell.length_a   1.000
_cell.length_b   1.000
_cell.length_c   1.000
_cell.angle_alpha   90.00
_cell.angle_beta   90.00
_cell.angle_gamma   90.00
#
_symmetry.space_group_name_H-M   'P 1'
#
loop_
_entity.id
_entity.type
_entity.pdbx_description
1 polymer ?
#
loop_
_entity_poly.entity_id
_entity_poly.type
_entity_poly.pdbx_seq_one_letter_code
_entity_poly.pdbx_strand_id
1 'polypeptide(L)'
;MAKMTDIIKLVVSELAKEPFNKKFTIISFDSLKPEALLQILDDVLAEIEETPKVDLREEPVEDTVIRMVNTLRVLKYRPPEDNPSALRSGLVTGDTKIIHPILSWLLPRVGELKTRAYLAKYLVKVEVPDDIRADIEVEELYQQYESAIEQFKAIHKQLESMKSKGFTTSEIRKDITAMEQEQESVMRKIEKMKRRTDGMPNMANTLTVVRQFRKEREQSKELSEQGISQSHAQNQAEQRIQRLTRQLKEIRSVNSGATAEGHLQRLEQDTQLANYIVNDKLPKEMELSGAQISIYERVLASNWSEGDIEELVDRINETKTKMSDNVMRKMMKTEDDKLVMFRQQTAIVANKKETLVEKLQEIRNELTNATDDVNEKKNIVTNLSKETTVKEEDFKEYVKSLRVKSTRYKQMKAELAFLKSESGVLSKTLSILEEEVKDTMNDLSKLETRLGIAGYTETKETLEKISSEKAELDEKKSKHLNEMSLNVQDLHDALQSKKADLAPLMKSLNNLRQQAQMISHDHDLLKRTYDGLSASLESTSNQILKEVERLRKQYEDDQLKYCKLKTEISINKVNLKRMQEEVKIYTGGKEEKRKSFKEQVTMKLSELEKTGKKLKDEEKDILERQTDRANQALMWKDLLKLLECKRRSRLSSNGGFAD
;
A
#
# COMPACT_ATOMS: atom_id res chain seq x y z
N MET A 1 23.15 52.58 8.64
CA MET A 1 23.82 53.11 9.84
C MET A 1 23.38 52.26 11.02
N ALA A 2 24.23 51.37 11.53
CA ALA A 2 23.96 50.72 12.81
C ALA A 2 23.91 51.82 13.89
N LYS A 3 22.92 51.78 14.79
CA LYS A 3 22.85 52.75 15.89
C LYS A 3 24.12 52.61 16.71
N MET A 4 24.73 53.72 17.13
CA MET A 4 25.96 53.73 17.96
C MET A 4 25.83 52.82 19.19
N THR A 5 24.61 52.65 19.70
CA THR A 5 24.24 51.73 20.79
C THR A 5 24.41 50.24 20.44
N ASP A 6 24.16 49.84 19.20
CA ASP A 6 24.32 48.44 18.75
C ASP A 6 25.81 48.09 18.56
N ILE A 7 26.60 49.07 18.11
CA ILE A 7 28.07 48.97 18.01
C ILE A 7 28.68 48.78 19.41
N ILE A 8 28.27 49.59 20.39
CA ILE A 8 28.75 49.48 21.78
C ILE A 8 28.33 48.14 22.40
N LYS A 9 27.10 47.68 22.20
CA LYS A 9 26.64 46.36 22.69
C LYS A 9 27.50 45.22 22.14
N LEU A 10 27.82 45.27 20.85
CA LEU A 10 28.64 44.27 20.19
C LEU A 10 30.07 44.31 20.74
N VAL A 11 30.69 45.48 20.82
CA VAL A 11 32.04 45.67 21.41
C VAL A 11 32.11 45.15 22.85
N VAL A 12 31.13 45.49 23.70
CA VAL A 12 31.11 45.01 25.10
C VAL A 12 30.91 43.49 25.17
N SER A 13 30.06 42.91 24.33
CA SER A 13 29.84 41.46 24.30
C SER A 13 31.07 40.67 23.85
N GLU A 14 31.85 41.19 22.91
CA GLU A 14 33.06 40.51 22.42
C GLU A 14 34.26 40.73 23.35
N LEU A 15 34.39 41.91 23.99
CA LEU A 15 35.41 42.15 25.03
C LEU A 15 35.22 41.28 26.27
N ALA A 16 33.99 40.82 26.53
CA ALA A 16 33.69 39.90 27.62
C ALA A 16 34.07 38.44 27.34
N LYS A 17 34.33 38.07 26.07
CA LYS A 17 34.76 36.73 25.67
C LYS A 17 36.28 36.56 25.78
N GLU A 18 36.74 35.31 25.76
CA GLU A 18 38.16 34.98 25.61
C GLU A 18 38.66 35.50 24.25
N PRO A 19 39.85 36.13 24.13
CA PRO A 19 40.96 36.20 25.09
C PRO A 19 40.98 37.44 26.03
N PHE A 20 40.03 38.36 25.93
CA PHE A 20 40.10 39.67 26.62
C PHE A 20 39.51 39.67 28.04
N ASN A 21 38.44 38.90 28.30
CA ASN A 21 37.82 38.72 29.62
C ASN A 21 37.54 40.02 30.41
N LYS A 22 37.30 41.16 29.73
CA LYS A 22 37.00 42.45 30.36
C LYS A 22 35.48 42.61 30.54
N LYS A 23 35.01 42.63 31.79
CA LYS A 23 33.58 42.77 32.12
C LYS A 23 33.17 44.23 32.19
N PHE A 24 32.88 44.84 31.03
CA PHE A 24 32.28 46.17 30.98
C PHE A 24 30.75 46.10 30.93
N THR A 25 30.07 47.05 31.55
CA THR A 25 28.66 47.37 31.28
C THR A 25 28.59 48.43 30.17
N ILE A 26 27.51 48.48 29.39
CA ILE A 26 27.31 49.47 28.30
C ILE A 26 27.58 50.91 28.78
N ILE A 27 27.13 51.25 29.99
CA ILE A 27 27.30 52.58 30.59
C ILE A 27 28.76 52.83 30.98
N SER A 28 29.44 51.84 31.58
CA SER A 28 30.84 51.98 31.99
C SER A 28 31.79 52.09 30.81
N PHE A 29 31.48 51.44 29.67
CA PHE A 29 32.29 51.49 28.46
C PHE A 29 32.14 52.84 27.73
N ASP A 30 30.93 53.40 27.68
CA ASP A 30 30.65 54.70 27.06
C ASP A 30 31.24 55.88 27.88
N SER A 31 31.41 55.70 29.20
CA SER A 31 32.04 56.69 30.10
C SER A 31 33.57 56.65 30.14
N LEU A 32 34.22 55.81 29.32
CA LEU A 32 35.68 55.67 29.34
C LEU A 32 36.39 56.95 28.84
N LYS A 33 37.48 57.31 29.51
CA LYS A 33 38.34 58.42 29.07
C LYS A 33 39.04 58.04 27.74
N PRO A 34 39.33 59.02 26.86
CA PRO A 34 40.01 58.78 25.59
C PRO A 34 41.31 57.97 25.70
N GLU A 35 42.13 58.24 26.72
CA GLU A 35 43.37 57.49 27.01
C GLU A 35 43.10 56.01 27.33
N ALA A 36 42.05 55.73 28.11
CA ALA A 36 41.68 54.37 28.48
C ALA A 36 41.08 53.61 27.29
N LEU A 37 40.37 54.31 26.40
CA LEU A 37 39.81 53.74 25.17
C LEU A 37 40.92 53.40 24.16
N LEU A 38 41.95 54.25 24.06
CA LEU A 38 43.15 53.97 23.27
C LEU A 38 43.95 52.79 23.83
N GLN A 39 44.08 52.67 25.15
CA GLN A 39 44.73 51.50 25.77
C GLN A 39 43.97 50.21 25.48
N ILE A 40 42.63 50.25 25.49
CA ILE A 40 41.82 49.08 25.10
C ILE A 40 42.04 48.73 23.62
N LEU A 41 42.15 49.72 22.74
CA LEU A 41 42.46 49.49 21.33
C LEU A 41 43.87 48.90 21.15
N ASP A 42 44.87 49.40 21.88
CA ASP A 42 46.23 48.87 21.82
C ASP A 42 46.32 47.47 22.40
N ASP A 43 45.64 47.19 23.53
CA ASP A 43 45.54 45.83 24.09
C ASP A 43 44.91 44.84 23.10
N VAL A 44 43.91 45.30 22.32
CA VAL A 44 43.26 44.50 21.27
C VAL A 44 44.20 44.26 20.08
N LEU A 45 44.96 45.27 19.66
CA LEU A 45 45.94 45.14 18.59
C LEU A 45 47.15 44.28 19.00
N ALA A 46 47.64 44.43 20.23
CA ALA A 46 48.73 43.63 20.79
C ALA A 46 48.36 42.15 20.89
N GLU A 47 47.12 41.86 21.28
CA GLU A 47 46.59 40.49 21.31
C GLU A 47 46.41 39.90 19.90
N ILE A 48 46.14 40.73 18.88
CA ILE A 48 46.04 40.30 17.47
C ILE A 48 47.42 40.05 16.85
N GLU A 49 48.42 40.86 17.16
CA GLU A 49 49.78 40.73 16.62
C GLU A 49 50.71 39.81 17.44
N GLU A 50 50.27 39.37 18.62
CA GLU A 50 51.07 38.63 19.62
C GLU A 50 52.33 39.41 20.03
N THR A 51 52.22 40.73 20.16
CA THR A 51 53.28 41.63 20.62
C THR A 51 53.13 41.91 22.13
N PRO A 52 54.22 42.23 22.85
CA PRO A 52 54.12 42.59 24.26
C PRO A 52 53.20 43.81 24.41
N LYS A 53 52.33 43.77 25.42
CA LYS A 53 51.44 44.90 25.74
C LYS A 53 52.31 46.07 26.20
N VAL A 54 52.23 47.18 25.48
CA VAL A 54 52.93 48.42 25.82
C VAL A 54 51.96 49.33 26.54
N ASP A 55 52.40 49.91 27.65
CA ASP A 55 51.64 50.97 28.31
C ASP A 55 51.83 52.27 27.52
N LEU A 56 50.73 52.85 27.03
CA LEU A 56 50.71 54.07 26.21
C LEU A 56 51.32 55.32 26.89
N ARG A 57 51.71 55.22 28.17
CA ARG A 57 52.34 56.28 28.95
C ARG A 57 53.86 56.34 28.78
N GLU A 58 54.46 55.28 28.25
CA GLU A 58 55.91 55.17 28.08
C GLU A 58 56.38 55.55 26.66
N GLU A 59 55.47 55.63 25.68
CA GLU A 59 55.76 56.00 24.29
C GLU A 59 55.25 57.42 23.95
N PRO A 60 55.93 58.15 23.04
CA PRO A 60 55.38 59.39 22.50
C PRO A 60 54.13 59.09 21.64
N VAL A 61 53.13 59.97 21.76
CA VAL A 61 51.80 59.81 21.13
C VAL A 61 51.90 59.69 19.60
N GLU A 62 52.89 60.32 18.97
CA GLU A 62 53.10 60.27 17.52
C GLU A 62 53.60 58.90 17.05
N ASP A 63 54.57 58.29 17.75
CA ASP A 63 55.11 56.97 17.39
C ASP A 63 54.09 55.87 17.62
N THR A 64 53.30 56.00 18.68
CA THR A 64 52.17 55.10 18.96
C THR A 64 51.15 55.13 17.82
N VAL A 65 50.75 56.32 17.36
CA VAL A 65 49.76 56.46 16.28
C VAL A 65 50.33 55.94 14.95
N ILE A 66 51.62 56.14 14.67
CA ILE A 66 52.28 55.55 13.50
C ILE A 66 52.24 54.02 13.58
N ARG A 67 52.56 53.44 14.76
CA ARG A 67 52.45 51.99 15.00
C ARG A 67 51.02 51.51 14.77
N MET A 68 50.02 52.09 15.43
CA MET A 68 48.61 51.71 15.29
C MET A 68 48.08 51.86 13.86
N VAL A 69 48.49 52.89 13.11
CA VAL A 69 48.09 53.06 11.71
C VAL A 69 48.75 52.01 10.80
N ASN A 70 50.02 51.69 11.05
CA ASN A 70 50.74 50.66 10.29
C ASN A 70 50.15 49.26 10.55
N THR A 71 49.84 48.93 11.80
CA THR A 71 49.18 47.66 12.15
C THR A 71 47.78 47.58 11.53
N LEU A 72 46.96 48.65 11.62
CA LEU A 72 45.66 48.71 10.93
C LEU A 72 45.77 48.59 9.40
N ARG A 73 46.85 49.13 8.79
CA ARG A 73 47.13 48.99 7.34
C ARG A 73 47.48 47.55 6.97
N VAL A 74 48.30 46.88 7.78
CA VAL A 74 48.65 45.45 7.62
C VAL A 74 47.41 44.57 7.74
N LEU A 75 46.54 44.88 8.70
CA LEU A 75 45.24 44.23 8.89
C LEU A 75 44.24 44.55 7.76
N LYS A 76 44.54 45.51 6.87
CA LYS A 76 43.68 46.04 5.80
C LYS A 76 42.35 46.60 6.31
N TYR A 77 42.38 47.31 7.44
CA TYR A 77 41.23 48.09 7.86
C TYR A 77 41.00 49.27 6.90
N ARG A 78 39.75 49.44 6.43
CA ARG A 78 39.35 50.61 5.65
C ARG A 78 38.45 51.50 6.50
N PRO A 79 38.88 52.73 6.84
CA PRO A 79 38.07 53.63 7.65
C PRO A 79 36.77 54.04 6.93
N PRO A 80 35.69 54.36 7.66
CA PRO A 80 34.42 54.80 7.07
C PRO A 80 34.51 56.11 6.26
N GLU A 81 35.50 56.96 6.55
CA GLU A 81 35.85 58.16 5.80
C GLU A 81 37.29 58.02 5.26
N ASP A 82 37.51 58.23 3.96
CA ASP A 82 38.81 58.07 3.27
C ASP A 82 39.80 59.24 3.54
N ASN A 83 39.74 59.85 4.73
CA ASN A 83 40.60 60.98 5.14
C ASN A 83 41.74 60.49 6.07
N PRO A 84 42.96 60.23 5.56
CA PRO A 84 44.07 59.71 6.37
C PRO A 84 44.53 60.69 7.47
N SER A 85 44.38 62.00 7.25
CA SER A 85 44.69 63.03 8.26
C SER A 85 43.68 63.05 9.41
N ALA A 86 42.41 62.77 9.13
CA ALA A 86 41.35 62.70 10.14
C ALA A 86 41.46 61.43 11.00
N LEU A 87 41.89 60.31 10.41
CA LEU A 87 42.20 59.08 11.15
C LEU A 87 43.38 59.29 12.11
N ARG A 88 44.44 59.95 11.66
CA ARG A 88 45.61 60.28 12.49
C ARG A 88 45.24 61.24 13.62
N SER A 89 44.52 62.33 13.34
CA SER A 89 44.09 63.25 14.40
C SER A 89 43.12 62.61 15.38
N GLY A 90 42.21 61.75 14.91
CA GLY A 90 41.28 60.98 15.74
C GLY A 90 41.93 59.96 16.66
N LEU A 91 43.01 59.32 16.21
CA LEU A 91 43.81 58.41 17.04
C LEU A 91 44.68 59.16 18.06
N VAL A 92 45.17 60.36 17.73
CA VAL A 92 45.90 61.23 18.69
C VAL A 92 44.98 61.75 19.79
N THR A 93 43.73 62.09 19.45
CA THR A 93 42.74 62.68 20.38
C THR A 93 41.87 61.65 21.10
N GLY A 94 41.86 60.41 20.62
CA GLY A 94 41.05 59.32 21.18
C GLY A 94 39.55 59.46 20.92
N ASP A 95 39.14 59.91 19.72
CA ASP A 95 37.72 60.15 19.41
C ASP A 95 36.90 58.85 19.34
N THR A 96 35.84 58.79 20.15
CA THR A 96 34.84 57.72 20.19
C THR A 96 34.25 57.40 18.82
N LYS A 97 34.07 58.39 17.95
CA LYS A 97 33.52 58.21 16.59
C LYS A 97 34.45 57.43 15.66
N ILE A 98 35.74 57.39 15.96
CA ILE A 98 36.76 56.72 15.14
C ILE A 98 37.15 55.38 15.78
N ILE A 99 37.30 55.32 17.10
CA ILE A 99 37.71 54.09 17.80
C ILE A 99 36.59 53.05 17.88
N HIS A 100 35.33 53.45 18.09
CA HIS A 100 34.23 52.48 18.20
C HIS A 100 34.02 51.67 16.91
N PRO A 101 34.06 52.28 15.70
CA PRO A 101 34.05 51.52 14.44
C PRO A 101 35.26 50.60 14.27
N ILE A 102 36.46 51.03 14.71
CA ILE A 102 37.67 50.20 14.64
C ILE A 102 37.51 48.96 15.53
N LEU A 103 37.12 49.13 16.79
CA LEU A 103 36.88 48.03 17.73
C LEU A 103 35.75 47.10 17.27
N SER A 104 34.68 47.68 16.71
CA SER A 104 33.56 46.91 16.13
C SER A 104 33.98 46.04 14.95
N TRP A 105 35.03 46.42 14.23
CA TRP A 105 35.55 45.66 13.10
C TRP A 105 36.57 44.62 13.54
N LEU A 106 37.44 44.96 14.50
CA LEU A 106 38.49 44.08 15.01
C LEU A 106 37.90 42.90 15.83
N LEU A 107 37.02 43.18 16.79
CA LEU A 107 36.59 42.21 17.80
C LEU A 107 35.83 40.99 17.27
N PRO A 108 34.93 41.10 16.27
CA PRO A 108 34.25 39.93 15.71
C PRO A 108 35.17 39.01 14.89
N ARG A 109 36.33 39.53 14.44
CA ARG A 109 37.22 38.86 13.49
C ARG A 109 38.59 38.54 14.07
N VAL A 110 38.72 38.53 15.40
CA VAL A 110 40.02 38.33 16.07
C VAL A 110 40.74 37.08 15.58
N GLY A 111 40.03 35.97 15.34
CA GLY A 111 40.63 34.75 14.79
C GLY A 111 41.23 34.92 13.38
N GLU A 112 40.50 35.57 12.47
CA GLU A 112 40.96 35.86 11.10
C GLU A 112 42.07 36.91 11.08
N LEU A 113 42.02 37.86 12.00
CA LEU A 113 43.00 38.93 12.11
C LEU A 113 44.30 38.43 12.74
N LYS A 114 44.25 37.48 13.68
CA LYS A 114 45.44 36.78 14.22
C LYS A 114 46.17 36.01 13.12
N THR A 115 45.46 35.24 12.29
CA THR A 115 46.11 34.54 11.16
C THR A 115 46.67 35.54 10.14
N ARG A 116 45.98 36.65 9.89
CA ARG A 116 46.47 37.71 9.00
C ARG A 116 47.72 38.43 9.54
N ALA A 117 47.73 38.79 10.81
CA ALA A 117 48.88 39.41 11.47
C ALA A 117 50.09 38.47 11.48
N TYR A 118 49.86 37.18 11.76
CA TYR A 118 50.88 36.14 11.64
C TYR A 118 51.44 36.05 10.21
N LEU A 119 50.57 35.97 9.21
CA LEU A 119 50.98 35.91 7.80
C LEU A 119 51.70 37.18 7.35
N ALA A 120 51.33 38.36 7.86
CA ALA A 120 51.97 39.61 7.49
C ALA A 120 53.46 39.66 7.86
N LYS A 121 53.86 39.06 8.98
CA LYS A 121 55.28 38.95 9.40
C LYS A 121 56.15 38.27 8.34
N TYR A 122 55.56 37.38 7.52
CA TYR A 122 56.27 36.58 6.51
C TYR A 122 55.93 36.95 5.06
N LEU A 123 54.81 37.63 4.81
CA LEU A 123 54.32 37.95 3.45
C LEU A 123 54.55 39.40 3.03
N VAL A 124 54.85 40.30 3.97
CA VAL A 124 55.25 41.68 3.63
C VAL A 124 56.65 41.64 3.04
N LYS A 125 56.76 41.94 1.74
CA LYS A 125 58.04 41.93 1.02
C LYS A 125 58.94 43.04 1.58
N VAL A 126 60.23 42.74 1.72
CA VAL A 126 61.24 43.75 2.00
C VAL A 126 61.43 44.57 0.74
N GLU A 127 61.16 45.87 0.80
CA GLU A 127 61.37 46.77 -0.33
C GLU A 127 62.87 47.01 -0.50
N VAL A 128 63.49 46.31 -1.45
CA VAL A 128 64.89 46.52 -1.85
C VAL A 128 64.91 47.58 -2.96
N PRO A 129 65.63 48.71 -2.80
CA PRO A 129 65.76 49.74 -3.83
C PRO A 129 66.30 49.18 -5.15
N ASP A 130 65.78 49.68 -6.27
CA ASP A 130 66.10 49.16 -7.61
C ASP A 130 67.60 49.31 -7.98
N ASP A 131 68.30 50.27 -7.35
CA ASP A 131 69.75 50.46 -7.51
C ASP A 131 70.59 49.29 -6.95
N ILE A 132 70.12 48.64 -5.88
CA ILE A 132 70.77 47.49 -5.24
C ILE A 132 70.29 46.18 -5.89
N ARG A 133 69.06 46.18 -6.42
CA ARG A 133 68.50 45.06 -7.19
C ARG A 133 69.17 44.88 -8.57
N ALA A 134 69.86 45.90 -9.08
CA ALA A 134 70.59 45.81 -10.34
C ALA A 134 71.78 44.82 -10.30
N ASP A 135 72.26 44.46 -9.10
CA ASP A 135 73.29 43.43 -8.93
C ASP A 135 72.69 42.02 -9.10
N ILE A 136 73.37 41.20 -9.92
CA ILE A 136 72.88 39.88 -10.35
C ILE A 136 72.74 38.93 -9.15
N GLU A 137 73.70 38.97 -8.21
CA GLU A 137 73.66 38.12 -7.00
C GLU A 137 72.49 38.47 -6.08
N VAL A 138 72.16 39.75 -5.98
CA VAL A 138 71.05 40.25 -5.14
C VAL A 138 69.71 39.89 -5.77
N GLU A 139 69.58 39.99 -7.09
CA GLU A 139 68.37 39.61 -7.81
C GLU A 139 68.13 38.09 -7.74
N GLU A 140 69.16 37.25 -7.86
CA GLU A 140 69.04 35.81 -7.66
C GLU A 140 68.58 35.44 -6.25
N LEU A 141 69.15 36.10 -5.22
CA LEU A 141 68.73 35.90 -3.83
C LEU A 141 67.28 36.37 -3.59
N TYR A 142 66.89 37.48 -4.22
CA TYR A 142 65.53 38.00 -4.13
C TYR A 142 64.52 37.06 -4.81
N GLN A 143 64.88 36.44 -5.93
CA GLN A 143 64.05 35.40 -6.58
C GLN A 143 63.92 34.14 -5.71
N GLN A 144 64.98 33.71 -5.04
CA GLN A 144 64.91 32.60 -4.07
C GLN A 144 64.00 32.94 -2.88
N TYR A 145 64.08 34.18 -2.38
CA TYR A 145 63.18 34.70 -1.35
C TYR A 145 61.71 34.70 -1.79
N GLU A 146 61.42 35.16 -3.01
CA GLU A 146 60.05 35.13 -3.55
C GLU A 146 59.53 33.70 -3.72
N SER A 147 60.37 32.77 -4.20
CA SER A 147 60.03 31.35 -4.31
C SER A 147 59.72 30.74 -2.94
N ALA A 148 60.52 31.05 -1.91
CA ALA A 148 60.27 30.58 -0.54
C ALA A 148 58.95 31.12 0.02
N ILE A 149 58.60 32.38 -0.28
CA ILE A 149 57.29 32.95 0.08
C ILE A 149 56.14 32.20 -0.60
N GLU A 150 56.26 31.86 -1.88
CA GLU A 150 55.23 31.10 -2.59
C GLU A 150 55.06 29.68 -2.05
N GLN A 151 56.17 29.00 -1.74
CA GLN A 151 56.14 27.69 -1.08
C GLN A 151 55.47 27.77 0.30
N PHE A 152 55.79 28.80 1.09
CA PHE A 152 55.13 29.05 2.38
C PHE A 152 53.62 29.25 2.23
N LYS A 153 53.17 30.05 1.25
CA LYS A 153 51.73 30.23 0.96
C LYS A 153 51.04 28.91 0.62
N ALA A 154 51.67 28.08 -0.21
CA ALA A 154 51.11 26.80 -0.61
C ALA A 154 50.96 25.84 0.57
N ILE A 155 52.01 25.69 1.39
CA ILE A 155 52.02 24.82 2.57
C ILE A 155 51.03 25.32 3.62
N HIS A 156 51.02 26.63 3.91
CA HIS A 156 50.09 27.21 4.89
C HIS A 156 48.64 27.00 4.48
N LYS A 157 48.31 27.20 3.19
CA LYS A 157 46.97 26.95 2.65
C LYS A 157 46.56 25.47 2.76
N GLN A 158 47.49 24.54 2.51
CA GLN A 158 47.24 23.12 2.71
C GLN A 158 46.97 22.80 4.19
N LEU A 159 47.77 23.36 5.11
CA LEU A 159 47.61 23.16 6.55
C LEU A 159 46.27 23.71 7.07
N GLU A 160 45.86 24.92 6.66
CA GLU A 160 44.54 25.46 6.99
C GLU A 160 43.40 24.59 6.45
N SER A 161 43.54 24.08 5.21
CA SER A 161 42.55 23.18 4.62
C SER A 161 42.42 21.84 5.35
N MET A 162 43.50 21.37 5.98
CA MET A 162 43.49 20.16 6.81
C MET A 162 42.90 20.45 8.19
N LYS A 163 43.23 21.61 8.79
CA LYS A 163 42.63 22.04 10.08
C LYS A 163 41.11 22.24 9.98
N SER A 164 40.61 22.83 8.90
CA SER A 164 39.16 23.03 8.72
C SER A 164 38.40 21.73 8.46
N LYS A 165 39.07 20.70 7.92
CA LYS A 165 38.51 19.36 7.69
C LYS A 165 38.67 18.42 8.89
N GLY A 166 39.45 18.80 9.90
CA GLY A 166 39.67 17.98 11.08
C GLY A 166 38.44 17.99 11.98
N PHE A 167 37.72 16.88 12.05
CA PHE A 167 36.86 16.60 13.21
C PHE A 167 37.67 16.79 14.48
N THR A 168 37.07 17.40 15.50
CA THR A 168 37.76 17.66 16.78
C THR A 168 38.21 16.31 17.36
N THR A 169 39.49 15.98 17.25
CA THR A 169 40.03 14.68 17.71
C THR A 169 39.82 14.43 19.20
N SER A 170 39.40 15.45 19.96
CA SER A 170 38.98 15.34 21.35
C SER A 170 37.60 14.71 21.52
N GLU A 171 36.65 14.93 20.63
CA GLU A 171 35.31 14.34 20.71
C GLU A 171 35.39 12.84 20.43
N ILE A 172 36.08 12.47 19.36
CA ILE A 172 36.36 11.06 19.05
C ILE A 172 37.11 10.37 20.20
N ARG A 173 38.09 11.05 20.81
CA ARG A 173 38.78 10.52 22.00
C ARG A 173 37.85 10.35 23.20
N LYS A 174 36.92 11.27 23.44
CA LYS A 174 35.92 11.14 24.50
C LYS A 174 34.95 9.99 24.24
N ASP A 175 34.52 9.81 22.99
CA ASP A 175 33.64 8.70 22.62
C ASP A 175 34.35 7.36 22.76
N ILE A 176 35.62 7.28 22.36
CA ILE A 176 36.45 6.08 22.56
C ILE A 176 36.57 5.77 24.05
N THR A 177 36.90 6.74 24.91
CA THR A 177 37.02 6.48 26.35
C THR A 177 35.68 6.13 26.98
N ALA A 178 34.56 6.70 26.51
CA ALA A 178 33.23 6.31 26.95
C ALA A 178 32.89 4.86 26.55
N MET A 179 33.15 4.48 25.29
CA MET A 179 32.96 3.09 24.82
C MET A 179 33.85 2.10 25.58
N GLU A 180 35.10 2.46 25.89
CA GLU A 180 36.01 1.64 26.69
C GLU A 180 35.46 1.43 28.12
N GLN A 181 34.93 2.48 28.75
CA GLN A 181 34.29 2.37 30.07
C GLN A 181 33.03 1.50 30.03
N GLU A 182 32.20 1.65 29.00
CA GLU A 182 31.03 0.79 28.81
C GLU A 182 31.42 -0.68 28.60
N GLN A 183 32.44 -0.93 27.77
CA GLN A 183 32.98 -2.26 27.55
C GLN A 183 33.48 -2.88 28.86
N GLU A 184 34.22 -2.13 29.67
CA GLU A 184 34.73 -2.62 30.96
C GLU A 184 33.58 -2.93 31.94
N SER A 185 32.57 -2.05 32.00
CA SER A 185 31.36 -2.26 32.81
C SER A 185 30.58 -3.51 32.39
N VAL A 186 30.41 -3.72 31.09
CA VAL A 186 29.77 -4.93 30.54
C VAL A 186 30.61 -6.17 30.82
N MET A 187 31.93 -6.11 30.67
CA MET A 187 32.84 -7.20 30.99
C MET A 187 32.76 -7.58 32.48
N ARG A 188 32.77 -6.59 33.39
CA ARG A 188 32.58 -6.82 34.83
C ARG A 188 31.23 -7.47 35.14
N LYS A 189 30.15 -7.05 34.48
CA LYS A 189 28.83 -7.70 34.60
C LYS A 189 28.85 -9.15 34.09
N ILE A 190 29.49 -9.40 32.94
CA ILE A 190 29.63 -10.74 32.37
C ILE A 190 30.42 -11.65 33.32
N GLU A 191 31.54 -11.18 33.88
CA GLU A 191 32.32 -11.94 34.86
C GLU A 191 31.51 -12.26 36.12
N LYS A 192 30.76 -11.29 36.66
CA LYS A 192 29.87 -11.52 37.80
C LYS A 192 28.80 -12.56 37.49
N MET A 193 28.26 -12.57 36.27
CA MET A 193 27.28 -13.56 35.82
C MET A 193 27.90 -14.93 35.57
N LYS A 194 29.11 -15.01 34.99
CA LYS A 194 29.88 -16.26 34.83
C LYS A 194 30.16 -16.90 36.18
N ARG A 195 30.66 -16.14 37.16
CA ARG A 195 30.89 -16.63 38.53
C ARG A 195 29.63 -17.20 39.19
N ARG A 196 28.44 -16.64 38.89
CA ARG A 196 27.16 -17.16 39.39
C ARG A 196 26.71 -18.45 38.70
N THR A 197 27.27 -18.76 37.53
CA THR A 197 26.86 -19.89 36.69
C THR A 197 27.90 -21.00 36.59
N ASP A 198 29.13 -20.80 37.10
CA ASP A 198 30.25 -21.76 37.10
C ASP A 198 29.97 -23.08 37.86
N GLY A 199 28.89 -23.17 38.64
CA GLY A 199 28.47 -24.38 39.37
C GLY A 199 27.42 -25.26 38.66
N MET A 200 26.95 -24.87 37.46
CA MET A 200 25.91 -25.63 36.76
C MET A 200 26.47 -26.81 35.94
N PRO A 201 25.92 -28.03 36.06
CA PRO A 201 26.33 -29.15 35.22
C PRO A 201 25.99 -28.89 33.74
N ASN A 202 26.90 -29.27 32.83
CA ASN A 202 26.80 -29.03 31.38
C ASN A 202 26.70 -27.55 30.95
N MET A 203 27.28 -26.63 31.73
CA MET A 203 27.31 -25.18 31.49
C MET A 203 27.62 -24.77 30.04
N ALA A 204 28.68 -25.32 29.43
CA ALA A 204 29.07 -24.96 28.06
C ALA A 204 27.98 -25.31 27.03
N ASN A 205 27.37 -26.49 27.14
CA ASN A 205 26.30 -26.92 26.24
C ASN A 205 24.98 -26.18 26.51
N THR A 206 24.68 -25.86 27.77
CA THR A 206 23.50 -25.07 28.11
C THR A 206 23.64 -23.64 27.59
N LEU A 207 24.81 -23.01 27.69
CA LEU A 207 25.06 -21.68 27.15
C LEU A 207 24.97 -21.63 25.63
N THR A 208 25.45 -22.65 24.92
CA THR A 208 25.32 -22.69 23.44
C THR A 208 23.87 -22.84 23.02
N VAL A 209 23.09 -23.69 23.68
CA VAL A 209 21.64 -23.84 23.43
C VAL A 209 20.88 -22.56 23.79
N VAL A 210 21.18 -21.91 24.91
CA VAL A 210 20.57 -20.62 25.29
C VAL A 210 20.92 -19.52 24.30
N ARG A 211 22.16 -19.47 23.80
CA ARG A 211 22.58 -18.52 22.77
C ARG A 211 21.84 -18.74 21.46
N GLN A 212 21.70 -19.99 21.02
CA GLN A 212 20.91 -20.34 19.84
C GLN A 212 19.44 -19.95 20.04
N PHE A 213 18.85 -20.32 21.18
CA PHE A 213 17.47 -19.94 21.50
C PHE A 213 17.26 -18.41 21.54
N ARG A 214 18.22 -17.65 22.10
CA ARG A 214 18.16 -16.18 22.10
C ARG A 214 18.17 -15.62 20.68
N LYS A 215 19.06 -16.13 19.83
CA LYS A 215 19.17 -15.72 18.42
C LYS A 215 17.89 -16.02 17.65
N GLU A 216 17.35 -17.23 17.79
CA GLU A 216 16.08 -17.62 17.16
C GLU A 216 14.90 -16.77 17.68
N ARG A 217 14.89 -16.43 18.98
CA ARG A 217 13.87 -15.56 19.55
C ARG A 217 13.97 -14.11 19.07
N GLU A 218 15.19 -13.58 18.94
CA GLU A 218 15.44 -12.25 18.34
C GLU A 218 14.98 -12.23 16.88
N GLN A 219 15.36 -13.24 16.09
CA GLN A 219 14.91 -13.37 14.69
C GLN A 219 13.39 -13.52 14.58
N SER A 220 12.76 -14.32 15.46
CA SER A 220 11.30 -14.43 15.49
C SER A 220 10.61 -13.12 15.83
N LYS A 221 11.21 -12.30 16.71
CA LYS A 221 10.68 -10.97 17.05
C LYS A 221 10.82 -10.00 15.88
N GLU A 222 11.99 -9.98 15.25
CA GLU A 222 12.25 -9.15 14.06
C GLU A 222 11.31 -9.51 12.90
N LEU A 223 11.14 -10.80 12.61
CA LEU A 223 10.18 -11.27 11.59
C LEU A 223 8.72 -10.91 11.95
N SER A 224 8.37 -10.95 13.24
CA SER A 224 7.04 -10.52 13.70
C SER A 224 6.83 -9.02 13.51
N GLU A 225 7.82 -8.19 13.86
CA GLU A 225 7.77 -6.74 13.68
C GLU A 225 7.71 -6.38 12.18
N GLN A 226 8.52 -7.05 11.35
CA GLN A 226 8.46 -6.91 9.89
C GLN A 226 7.10 -7.34 9.33
N GLY A 227 6.53 -8.44 9.81
CA GLY A 227 5.21 -8.91 9.39
C GLY A 227 4.10 -7.91 9.72
N ILE A 228 4.12 -7.32 10.92
CA ILE A 228 3.18 -6.26 11.32
C ILE A 228 3.37 -5.03 10.45
N SER A 229 4.62 -4.59 10.22
CA SER A 229 4.93 -3.43 9.38
C SER A 229 4.47 -3.61 7.92
N GLN A 230 4.75 -4.78 7.33
CA GLN A 230 4.33 -5.11 5.97
C GLN A 230 2.81 -5.23 5.85
N SER A 231 2.14 -5.86 6.82
CA SER A 231 0.67 -5.93 6.86
C SER A 231 0.05 -4.53 6.96
N HIS A 232 0.61 -3.64 7.78
CA HIS A 232 0.15 -2.26 7.88
C HIS A 232 0.35 -1.49 6.56
N ALA A 233 1.52 -1.65 5.93
CA ALA A 233 1.81 -1.04 4.62
C ALA A 233 0.87 -1.55 3.52
N GLN A 234 0.57 -2.84 3.49
CA GLN A 234 -0.39 -3.44 2.55
C GLN A 234 -1.79 -2.86 2.76
N ASN A 235 -2.29 -2.86 4.01
CA ASN A 235 -3.60 -2.30 4.33
C ASN A 235 -3.70 -0.81 3.94
N GLN A 236 -2.63 -0.03 4.16
CA GLN A 236 -2.58 1.37 3.75
C GLN A 236 -2.63 1.53 2.22
N ALA A 237 -1.92 0.68 1.48
CA ALA A 237 -1.95 0.67 0.02
C ALA A 237 -3.33 0.28 -0.51
N GLU A 238 -3.97 -0.75 0.05
CA GLU A 238 -5.33 -1.18 -0.31
C GLU A 238 -6.36 -0.08 -0.04
N GLN A 239 -6.33 0.55 1.13
CA GLN A 239 -7.19 1.70 1.45
C GLN A 239 -6.98 2.87 0.48
N ARG A 240 -5.73 3.13 0.06
CA ARG A 240 -5.42 4.16 -0.93
C ARG A 240 -6.02 3.81 -2.30
N ILE A 241 -5.90 2.56 -2.74
CA ILE A 241 -6.47 2.09 -4.00
C ILE A 241 -8.00 2.20 -3.97
N GLN A 242 -8.64 1.79 -2.87
CA GLN A 242 -10.09 1.91 -2.70
C GLN A 242 -10.52 3.38 -2.77
N ARG A 243 -9.82 4.28 -2.07
CA ARG A 243 -10.09 5.73 -2.08
C ARG A 243 -9.95 6.32 -3.49
N LEU A 244 -8.88 6.01 -4.21
CA LEU A 244 -8.66 6.51 -5.57
C LEU A 244 -9.68 5.96 -6.56
N THR A 245 -10.05 4.68 -6.43
CA THR A 245 -11.08 4.05 -7.26
C THR A 245 -12.45 4.68 -7.01
N ARG A 246 -12.76 5.02 -5.75
CA ARG A 246 -13.97 5.74 -5.38
C ARG A 246 -13.97 7.16 -5.94
N GLN A 247 -12.88 7.91 -5.79
CA GLN A 247 -12.73 9.25 -6.37
C GLN A 247 -12.91 9.21 -7.90
N LEU A 248 -12.34 8.22 -8.59
CA LEU A 248 -12.54 8.01 -10.02
C LEU A 248 -14.01 7.72 -10.37
N LYS A 249 -14.70 6.88 -9.60
CA LYS A 249 -16.13 6.61 -9.79
C LYS A 249 -16.99 7.85 -9.55
N GLU A 250 -16.72 8.61 -8.48
CA GLU A 250 -17.39 9.87 -8.16
C GLU A 250 -17.18 10.87 -9.29
N ILE A 251 -15.95 11.15 -9.70
CA ILE A 251 -15.64 12.06 -10.81
C ILE A 251 -16.36 11.62 -12.11
N ARG A 252 -16.35 10.33 -12.44
CA ARG A 252 -17.06 9.81 -13.63
C ARG A 252 -18.58 10.00 -13.54
N SER A 253 -19.17 9.77 -12.36
CA SER A 253 -20.61 9.94 -12.13
C SER A 253 -21.05 11.41 -12.07
N VAL A 254 -20.17 12.30 -11.62
CA VAL A 254 -20.44 13.73 -11.52
C VAL A 254 -20.21 14.43 -12.86
N ASN A 255 -19.28 13.93 -13.69
CA ASN A 255 -19.07 14.42 -15.05
C ASN A 255 -20.26 14.13 -16.00
N SER A 256 -21.15 13.19 -15.66
CA SER A 256 -22.42 13.03 -16.36
C SER A 256 -23.46 14.02 -15.82
N GLY A 257 -23.45 15.24 -16.35
CA GLY A 257 -24.58 16.19 -16.22
C GLY A 257 -24.34 17.44 -15.36
N ALA A 258 -23.15 17.67 -14.81
CA ALA A 258 -22.84 18.89 -14.05
C ALA A 258 -22.22 20.01 -14.90
N THR A 259 -22.50 21.27 -14.53
CA THR A 259 -21.88 22.47 -15.12
C THR A 259 -20.52 22.74 -14.49
N ALA A 260 -19.59 23.37 -15.23
CA ALA A 260 -18.24 23.71 -14.76
C ALA A 260 -18.23 24.51 -13.44
N GLU A 261 -19.22 25.38 -13.25
CA GLU A 261 -19.38 26.19 -12.03
C GLU A 261 -19.78 25.36 -10.81
N GLY A 262 -20.67 24.37 -10.98
CA GLY A 262 -21.01 23.41 -9.91
C GLY A 262 -19.82 22.54 -9.50
N HIS A 263 -18.93 22.21 -10.43
CA HIS A 263 -17.69 21.49 -10.12
C HIS A 263 -16.74 22.33 -9.27
N LEU A 264 -16.55 23.61 -9.61
CA LEU A 264 -15.69 24.52 -8.86
C LEU A 264 -16.20 24.74 -7.44
N GLN A 265 -17.50 25.00 -7.28
CA GLN A 265 -18.09 25.23 -5.96
C GLN A 265 -17.94 24.01 -5.04
N ARG A 266 -18.07 22.80 -5.58
CA ARG A 266 -17.88 21.56 -4.81
C ARG A 266 -16.42 21.28 -4.48
N LEU A 267 -15.50 21.51 -5.42
CA LEU A 267 -14.06 21.42 -5.16
C LEU A 267 -13.62 22.43 -4.10
N GLU A 268 -14.18 23.64 -4.10
CA GLU A 268 -13.96 24.63 -3.04
C GLU A 268 -14.47 24.13 -1.67
N GLN A 269 -15.64 23.51 -1.61
CA GLN A 269 -16.14 22.92 -0.36
C GLN A 269 -15.28 21.74 0.13
N ASP A 270 -14.86 20.85 -0.77
CA ASP A 270 -14.00 19.70 -0.44
C ASP A 270 -12.60 20.15 -0.01
N THR A 271 -12.03 21.18 -0.66
CA THR A 271 -10.74 21.76 -0.27
C THR A 271 -10.83 22.49 1.07
N GLN A 272 -11.92 23.21 1.35
CA GLN A 272 -12.16 23.82 2.67
C GLN A 272 -12.27 22.77 3.78
N LEU A 273 -13.02 21.68 3.53
CA LEU A 273 -13.11 20.55 4.48
C LEU A 273 -11.74 19.87 4.67
N ALA A 274 -11.01 19.62 3.59
CA ALA A 274 -9.68 19.01 3.65
C ALA A 274 -8.71 19.90 4.43
N ASN A 275 -8.72 21.23 4.21
CA ASN A 275 -7.91 22.18 4.95
C ASN A 275 -8.23 22.17 6.45
N TYR A 276 -9.52 22.09 6.83
CA TYR A 276 -9.89 21.96 8.24
C TYR A 276 -9.40 20.64 8.85
N ILE A 277 -9.52 19.53 8.14
CA ILE A 277 -9.07 18.23 8.64
C ILE A 277 -7.53 18.20 8.80
N VAL A 278 -6.79 18.71 7.81
CA VAL A 278 -5.32 18.68 7.77
C VAL A 278 -4.69 19.69 8.74
N ASN A 279 -5.24 20.89 8.86
CA ASN A 279 -4.61 21.93 9.68
C ASN A 279 -5.09 21.92 11.14
N ASP A 280 -6.29 21.40 11.41
CA ASP A 280 -6.94 21.56 12.72
C ASP A 280 -7.19 20.22 13.42
N LYS A 281 -7.78 19.22 12.75
CA LYS A 281 -8.18 17.96 13.38
C LYS A 281 -7.03 16.94 13.48
N LEU A 282 -6.43 16.57 12.35
CA LEU A 282 -5.37 15.56 12.28
C LEU A 282 -4.15 15.91 13.14
N PRO A 283 -3.63 17.15 13.14
CA PRO A 283 -2.47 17.50 13.96
C PRO A 283 -2.75 17.33 15.45
N LYS A 284 -3.95 17.74 15.93
CA LYS A 284 -4.35 17.56 17.33
C LYS A 284 -4.46 16.08 17.70
N GLU A 285 -5.05 15.26 16.83
CA GLU A 285 -5.13 13.80 17.05
C GLU A 285 -3.74 13.14 17.04
N MET A 286 -2.85 13.57 16.14
CA MET A 286 -1.47 13.09 16.05
C MET A 286 -0.64 13.51 17.28
N GLU A 287 -0.78 14.74 17.76
CA GLU A 287 -0.14 15.21 19.00
C GLU A 287 -0.63 14.43 20.21
N LEU A 288 -1.95 14.19 20.33
CA LEU A 288 -2.52 13.38 21.41
C LEU A 288 -2.01 11.93 21.38
N SER A 289 -2.00 11.31 20.19
CA SER A 289 -1.49 9.94 20.02
C SER A 289 0.03 9.87 20.26
N GLY A 290 0.79 10.85 19.77
CA GLY A 290 2.22 10.99 20.03
C GLY A 290 2.53 11.18 21.51
N ALA A 291 1.72 11.97 22.22
CA ALA A 291 1.82 12.12 23.67
C ALA A 291 1.55 10.80 24.40
N GLN A 292 0.54 10.02 23.98
CA GLN A 292 0.28 8.69 24.53
C GLN A 292 1.44 7.73 24.30
N ILE A 293 2.02 7.70 23.09
CA ILE A 293 3.20 6.89 22.79
C ILE A 293 4.38 7.30 23.66
N SER A 294 4.66 8.60 23.79
CA SER A 294 5.73 9.10 24.66
C SER A 294 5.53 8.71 26.14
N ILE A 295 4.28 8.69 26.61
CA ILE A 295 3.95 8.20 27.95
C ILE A 295 4.26 6.70 28.05
N TYR A 296 3.82 5.88 27.10
CA TYR A 296 4.12 4.44 27.11
C TYR A 296 5.61 4.15 27.01
N GLU A 297 6.35 4.86 26.17
CA GLU A 297 7.81 4.76 26.07
C GLU A 297 8.48 5.12 27.40
N ARG A 298 8.03 6.20 28.06
CA ARG A 298 8.54 6.60 29.38
C ARG A 298 8.21 5.57 30.47
N VAL A 299 7.04 4.95 30.39
CA VAL A 299 6.63 3.89 31.32
C VAL A 299 7.43 2.60 31.10
N LEU A 300 7.80 2.29 29.86
CA LEU A 300 8.63 1.13 29.53
C LEU A 300 10.12 1.35 29.81
N ALA A 301 10.62 2.59 29.65
CA ALA A 301 12.03 2.92 29.85
C ALA A 301 12.44 3.02 31.32
N SER A 302 11.50 3.42 32.19
CA SER A 302 11.73 3.58 33.63
C SER A 302 10.94 2.52 34.41
N ASN A 303 11.54 1.95 35.44
CA ASN A 303 10.83 1.05 36.36
C ASN A 303 9.98 1.88 37.33
N TRP A 304 8.81 2.36 36.88
CA TRP A 304 7.85 3.06 37.74
C TRP A 304 7.34 2.12 38.84
N SER A 305 7.32 2.59 40.08
CA SER A 305 6.63 1.89 41.16
C SER A 305 5.17 2.34 41.25
N GLU A 306 4.30 1.51 41.83
CA GLU A 306 2.88 1.84 42.03
C GLU A 306 2.70 3.11 42.88
N GLY A 307 3.61 3.36 43.84
CA GLY A 307 3.63 4.58 44.66
C GLY A 307 4.00 5.85 43.89
N ASP A 308 4.89 5.77 42.90
CA ASP A 308 5.24 6.94 42.07
C ASP A 308 4.07 7.38 41.19
N ILE A 309 3.23 6.43 40.77
CA ILE A 309 2.01 6.70 40.00
C ILE A 309 0.95 7.33 40.90
N GLU A 310 0.77 6.82 42.12
CA GLU A 310 -0.13 7.42 43.12
C GLU A 310 0.25 8.86 43.46
N GLU A 311 1.54 9.16 43.67
CA GLU A 311 2.01 10.52 43.93
C GLU A 311 1.73 11.47 42.75
N LEU A 312 1.88 10.98 41.52
CA LEU A 312 1.53 11.74 40.31
C LEU A 312 0.02 11.99 40.20
N VAL A 313 -0.82 11.00 40.53
CA VAL A 313 -2.27 11.13 40.54
C VAL A 313 -2.72 12.14 41.58
N ASP A 314 -2.15 12.10 42.79
CA ASP A 314 -2.42 13.08 43.84
C ASP A 314 -2.02 14.49 43.43
N ARG A 315 -0.87 14.64 42.77
CA ARG A 315 -0.41 15.93 42.25
C ARG A 315 -1.28 16.44 41.09
N ILE A 316 -1.78 15.55 40.23
CA ILE A 316 -2.74 15.90 39.17
C ILE A 316 -4.05 16.36 39.80
N ASN A 317 -4.54 15.67 40.84
CA ASN A 317 -5.77 16.06 41.52
C ASN A 317 -5.60 17.41 42.24
N GLU A 318 -4.47 17.64 42.93
CA GLU A 318 -4.17 18.90 43.60
C GLU A 318 -4.01 20.07 42.61
N THR A 319 -3.38 19.84 41.45
CA THR A 319 -3.26 20.87 40.41
C THR A 319 -4.59 21.13 39.72
N LYS A 320 -5.42 20.10 39.50
CA LYS A 320 -6.77 20.23 38.95
C LYS A 320 -7.67 21.02 39.88
N THR A 321 -7.64 20.78 41.20
CA THR A 321 -8.42 21.57 42.17
C THR A 321 -7.92 23.02 42.20
N LYS A 322 -6.60 23.27 42.26
CA LYS A 322 -6.03 24.62 42.16
C LYS A 322 -6.41 25.34 40.84
N MET A 323 -6.46 24.62 39.73
CA MET A 323 -6.85 25.16 38.43
C MET A 323 -8.34 25.48 38.38
N SER A 324 -9.21 24.57 38.86
CA SER A 324 -10.64 24.81 39.02
C SER A 324 -10.93 26.01 39.93
N ASP A 325 -10.22 26.14 41.06
CA ASP A 325 -10.34 27.27 41.97
C ASP A 325 -9.91 28.59 41.31
N ASN A 326 -8.81 28.57 40.53
CA ASN A 326 -8.37 29.73 39.77
C ASN A 326 -9.34 30.10 38.64
N VAL A 327 -9.95 29.12 37.97
CA VAL A 327 -10.99 29.35 36.96
C VAL A 327 -12.24 29.93 37.60
N MET A 328 -12.70 29.39 38.74
CA MET A 328 -13.83 29.95 39.49
C MET A 328 -13.54 31.36 39.98
N ARG A 329 -12.34 31.63 40.53
CA ARG A 329 -11.93 32.98 40.91
C ARG A 329 -11.88 33.93 39.72
N LYS A 330 -11.40 33.48 38.55
CA LYS A 330 -11.38 34.32 37.34
C LYS A 330 -12.78 34.56 36.79
N MET A 331 -13.67 33.58 36.82
CA MET A 331 -15.08 33.74 36.44
C MET A 331 -15.84 34.66 37.39
N MET A 332 -15.49 34.67 38.68
CA MET A 332 -16.09 35.58 39.67
C MET A 332 -15.47 36.99 39.69
N LYS A 333 -14.29 37.20 39.09
CA LYS A 333 -13.54 38.47 39.13
C LYS A 333 -13.49 39.25 37.81
N THR A 334 -14.15 38.81 36.76
CA THR A 334 -14.20 39.57 35.50
C THR A 334 -15.52 40.33 35.38
N GLU A 335 -15.46 41.66 35.50
CA GLU A 335 -16.52 42.61 35.11
C GLU A 335 -16.76 42.65 33.58
N ASP A 336 -16.05 41.81 32.80
CA ASP A 336 -16.20 41.65 31.34
C ASP A 336 -17.10 40.45 30.97
N ASP A 337 -18.40 40.57 31.25
CA ASP A 337 -19.44 39.62 30.83
C ASP A 337 -19.43 39.33 29.32
N LYS A 338 -19.00 40.32 28.51
CA LYS A 338 -18.90 40.18 27.05
C LYS A 338 -17.90 39.10 26.64
N LEU A 339 -16.75 38.99 27.31
CA LEU A 339 -15.73 38.01 26.95
C LEU A 339 -16.18 36.58 27.31
N VAL A 340 -16.93 36.43 28.40
CA VAL A 340 -17.54 35.15 28.80
C VAL A 340 -18.58 34.72 27.76
N MET A 341 -19.44 35.65 27.34
CA MET A 341 -20.43 35.42 26.27
C MET A 341 -19.75 35.03 24.94
N PHE A 342 -18.68 35.72 24.54
CA PHE A 342 -17.94 35.35 23.32
C PHE A 342 -17.27 33.99 23.45
N ARG A 343 -16.65 33.65 24.59
CA ARG A 343 -16.08 32.31 24.83
C ARG A 343 -17.14 31.22 24.78
N GLN A 344 -18.30 31.47 25.37
CA GLN A 344 -19.43 30.54 25.31
C GLN A 344 -19.96 30.41 23.89
N GLN A 345 -20.07 31.50 23.14
CA GLN A 345 -20.49 31.49 21.75
C GLN A 345 -19.46 30.76 20.86
N THR A 346 -18.16 30.99 21.06
CA THR A 346 -17.09 30.25 20.38
C THR A 346 -17.13 28.76 20.71
N ALA A 347 -17.36 28.39 21.98
CA ALA A 347 -17.51 27.00 22.39
C ALA A 347 -18.75 26.34 21.76
N ILE A 348 -19.90 27.04 21.71
CA ILE A 348 -21.10 26.55 21.04
C ILE A 348 -20.86 26.38 19.53
N VAL A 349 -20.19 27.33 18.89
CA VAL A 349 -19.85 27.24 17.45
C VAL A 349 -18.85 26.12 17.19
N ALA A 350 -17.87 25.92 18.06
CA ALA A 350 -16.91 24.82 17.97
C ALA A 350 -17.62 23.46 18.11
N ASN A 351 -18.46 23.28 19.13
CA ASN A 351 -19.24 22.06 19.32
C ASN A 351 -20.22 21.82 18.17
N LYS A 352 -20.86 22.87 17.64
CA LYS A 352 -21.70 22.75 16.42
C LYS A 352 -20.88 22.33 15.20
N LYS A 353 -19.67 22.89 15.02
CA LYS A 353 -18.76 22.50 13.93
C LYS A 353 -18.33 21.04 14.08
N GLU A 354 -17.99 20.61 15.29
CA GLU A 354 -17.58 19.24 15.60
C GLU A 354 -18.71 18.23 15.35
N THR A 355 -19.90 18.49 15.91
CA THR A 355 -21.09 17.64 15.67
C THR A 355 -21.53 17.60 14.21
N LEU A 356 -21.38 18.69 13.45
CA LEU A 356 -21.64 18.67 11.99
C LEU A 356 -20.59 17.84 11.24
N VAL A 357 -19.32 17.88 11.66
CA VAL A 357 -18.25 17.07 11.08
C VAL A 357 -18.47 15.59 11.40
N GLU A 358 -18.90 15.26 12.63
CA GLU A 358 -19.29 13.90 13.02
C GLU A 358 -20.45 13.40 12.17
N LYS A 359 -21.54 14.17 12.04
CA LYS A 359 -22.67 13.82 11.15
C LYS A 359 -22.23 13.65 9.68
N LEU A 360 -21.31 14.49 9.21
CA LEU A 360 -20.76 14.37 7.86
C LEU A 360 -19.94 13.07 7.73
N GLN A 361 -19.17 12.70 8.75
CA GLN A 361 -18.48 11.40 8.80
C GLN A 361 -19.46 10.24 8.84
N GLU A 362 -20.52 10.31 9.64
CA GLU A 362 -21.60 9.30 9.69
C GLU A 362 -22.25 9.11 8.32
N ILE A 363 -22.71 10.19 7.68
CA ILE A 363 -23.33 10.13 6.35
C ILE A 363 -22.33 9.62 5.30
N ARG A 364 -21.04 10.00 5.40
CA ARG A 364 -20.00 9.45 4.51
C ARG A 364 -19.80 7.96 4.74
N ASN A 365 -19.87 7.48 5.98
CA ASN A 365 -19.76 6.06 6.31
C ASN A 365 -21.00 5.28 5.85
N GLU A 366 -22.20 5.85 5.99
CA GLU A 366 -23.43 5.28 5.43
C GLU A 366 -23.37 5.19 3.90
N LEU A 367 -22.85 6.24 3.25
CA LEU A 367 -22.63 6.23 1.80
C LEU A 367 -21.61 5.16 1.41
N THR A 368 -20.50 4.99 2.14
CA THR A 368 -19.54 3.92 1.85
C THR A 368 -20.17 2.54 2.01
N ASN A 369 -20.89 2.31 3.10
CA ASN A 369 -21.57 1.04 3.34
C ASN A 369 -22.59 0.74 2.24
N ALA A 370 -23.41 1.72 1.86
CA ALA A 370 -24.36 1.57 0.77
C ALA A 370 -23.67 1.31 -0.58
N THR A 371 -22.52 1.95 -0.84
CA THR A 371 -21.76 1.67 -2.08
C THR A 371 -21.11 0.30 -2.08
N ASP A 372 -20.68 -0.19 -0.91
CA ASP A 372 -20.11 -1.52 -0.75
C ASP A 372 -21.19 -2.58 -0.91
N ASP A 373 -22.38 -2.38 -0.32
CA ASP A 373 -23.56 -3.22 -0.54
C ASP A 373 -23.95 -3.27 -2.02
N VAL A 374 -23.90 -2.14 -2.73
CA VAL A 374 -24.17 -2.10 -4.18
C VAL A 374 -23.10 -2.85 -4.95
N ASN A 375 -21.82 -2.72 -4.59
CA ASN A 375 -20.74 -3.46 -5.25
C ASN A 375 -20.84 -4.97 -4.96
N GLU A 376 -21.19 -5.36 -3.73
CA GLU A 376 -21.42 -6.75 -3.34
C GLU A 376 -22.61 -7.33 -4.10
N LYS A 377 -23.76 -6.62 -4.14
CA LYS A 377 -24.91 -7.03 -4.94
C LYS A 377 -24.58 -7.10 -6.43
N LYS A 378 -23.77 -6.17 -6.96
CA LYS A 378 -23.28 -6.25 -8.34
C LYS A 378 -22.41 -7.48 -8.56
N ASN A 379 -21.52 -7.82 -7.63
CA ASN A 379 -20.68 -9.02 -7.71
C ASN A 379 -21.50 -10.31 -7.61
N ILE A 380 -22.55 -10.32 -6.77
CA ILE A 380 -23.51 -11.41 -6.68
C ILE A 380 -24.27 -11.54 -8.00
N VAL A 381 -24.78 -10.43 -8.55
CA VAL A 381 -25.48 -10.43 -9.85
C VAL A 381 -24.55 -10.85 -10.99
N THR A 382 -23.29 -10.41 -11.03
CA THR A 382 -22.35 -10.84 -12.09
C THR A 382 -21.97 -12.31 -11.95
N ASN A 383 -21.85 -12.83 -10.73
CA ASN A 383 -21.63 -14.26 -10.49
C ASN A 383 -22.85 -15.10 -10.86
N LEU A 384 -24.07 -14.63 -10.56
CA LEU A 384 -25.32 -15.27 -10.96
C LEU A 384 -25.59 -15.16 -12.47
N SER A 385 -25.26 -14.02 -13.10
CA SER A 385 -25.41 -13.81 -14.55
C SER A 385 -24.44 -14.63 -15.41
N LYS A 386 -23.48 -15.37 -14.81
CA LYS A 386 -22.77 -16.43 -15.53
C LYS A 386 -23.73 -17.58 -15.92
N GLU A 387 -24.82 -17.77 -15.18
CA GLU A 387 -25.99 -18.56 -15.60
C GLU A 387 -27.00 -17.65 -16.31
N THR A 388 -26.70 -17.31 -17.57
CA THR A 388 -27.66 -16.91 -18.63
C THR A 388 -28.95 -16.19 -18.17
N THR A 389 -28.84 -14.98 -17.65
CA THR A 389 -30.01 -14.09 -17.56
C THR A 389 -30.13 -13.30 -18.86
N VAL A 390 -31.03 -13.75 -19.74
CA VAL A 390 -31.43 -13.06 -20.96
C VAL A 390 -31.98 -11.68 -20.58
N LYS A 391 -31.45 -10.60 -21.16
CA LYS A 391 -31.96 -9.24 -20.91
C LYS A 391 -33.42 -9.15 -21.34
N GLU A 392 -34.21 -8.26 -20.73
CA GLU A 392 -35.64 -8.17 -20.98
C GLU A 392 -35.98 -7.91 -22.46
N GLU A 393 -35.12 -7.17 -23.18
CA GLU A 393 -35.23 -6.96 -24.62
C GLU A 393 -34.94 -8.24 -25.42
N ASP A 394 -33.84 -8.93 -25.11
CA ASP A 394 -33.48 -10.20 -25.74
C ASP A 394 -34.57 -11.28 -25.50
N PHE A 395 -35.23 -11.25 -24.34
CA PHE A 395 -36.33 -12.16 -24.03
C PHE A 395 -37.59 -11.80 -24.83
N LYS A 396 -37.90 -10.51 -24.99
CA LYS A 396 -39.00 -10.05 -25.85
C LYS A 396 -38.76 -10.43 -27.31
N GLU A 397 -37.54 -10.28 -27.82
CA GLU A 397 -37.16 -10.72 -29.15
C GLU A 397 -37.24 -12.24 -29.29
N TYR A 398 -36.77 -12.98 -28.30
CA TYR A 398 -36.89 -14.44 -28.26
C TYR A 398 -38.35 -14.89 -28.32
N VAL A 399 -39.23 -14.33 -27.49
CA VAL A 399 -40.67 -14.64 -27.48
C VAL A 399 -41.33 -14.25 -28.81
N LYS A 400 -40.95 -13.11 -29.41
CA LYS A 400 -41.43 -12.71 -30.74
C LYS A 400 -40.99 -13.71 -31.80
N SER A 401 -39.73 -14.14 -31.78
CA SER A 401 -39.20 -15.17 -32.68
C SER A 401 -39.92 -16.51 -32.49
N LEU A 402 -40.28 -16.86 -31.25
CA LEU A 402 -40.99 -18.09 -30.93
C LEU A 402 -42.44 -18.05 -31.43
N ARG A 403 -43.11 -16.90 -31.32
CA ARG A 403 -44.44 -16.70 -31.90
C ARG A 403 -44.42 -16.83 -33.41
N VAL A 404 -43.44 -16.22 -34.09
CA VAL A 404 -43.26 -16.34 -35.55
C VAL A 404 -42.99 -17.78 -35.96
N LYS A 405 -42.17 -18.52 -35.21
CA LYS A 405 -41.93 -19.95 -35.46
C LYS A 405 -43.20 -20.79 -35.24
N SER A 406 -43.99 -20.48 -34.21
CA SER A 406 -45.26 -21.17 -33.92
C SER A 406 -46.32 -20.91 -35.00
N THR A 407 -46.46 -19.68 -35.48
CA THR A 407 -47.37 -19.37 -36.59
C THR A 407 -46.93 -20.05 -37.88
N ARG A 408 -45.62 -20.03 -38.20
CA ARG A 408 -45.07 -20.73 -39.36
C ARG A 408 -45.30 -22.24 -39.28
N TYR A 409 -45.11 -22.84 -38.11
CA TYR A 409 -45.40 -24.26 -37.89
C TYR A 409 -46.88 -24.58 -38.14
N LYS A 410 -47.81 -23.75 -37.64
CA LYS A 410 -49.25 -23.93 -37.88
C LYS A 410 -49.61 -23.80 -39.37
N GLN A 411 -49.01 -22.84 -40.08
CA GLN A 411 -49.19 -22.66 -41.53
C GLN A 411 -48.70 -23.89 -42.31
N MET A 412 -47.46 -24.32 -42.08
CA MET A 412 -46.91 -25.51 -42.76
C MET A 412 -47.70 -26.77 -42.45
N LYS A 413 -48.22 -26.91 -41.22
CA LYS A 413 -49.11 -28.02 -40.86
C LYS A 413 -50.45 -27.96 -41.60
N ALA A 414 -51.02 -26.78 -41.82
CA ALA A 414 -52.25 -26.60 -42.58
C ALA A 414 -52.04 -26.87 -44.08
N GLU A 415 -50.94 -26.39 -44.66
CA GLU A 415 -50.54 -26.70 -46.05
C GLU A 415 -50.36 -28.21 -46.25
N LEU A 416 -49.68 -28.90 -45.33
CA LEU A 416 -49.55 -30.35 -45.38
C LEU A 416 -50.89 -31.09 -45.28
N ALA A 417 -51.84 -30.57 -44.49
CA ALA A 417 -53.17 -31.15 -44.39
C ALA A 417 -53.97 -30.94 -45.69
N PHE A 418 -53.87 -29.75 -46.29
CA PHE A 418 -54.48 -29.44 -47.57
C PHE A 418 -53.94 -30.33 -48.69
N LEU A 419 -52.62 -30.41 -48.85
CA LEU A 419 -51.98 -31.26 -49.88
C LEU A 419 -52.36 -32.74 -49.73
N LYS A 420 -52.51 -33.23 -48.49
CA LYS A 420 -53.00 -34.59 -48.24
C LYS A 420 -54.45 -34.78 -48.67
N SER A 421 -55.31 -33.80 -48.39
CA SER A 421 -56.71 -33.86 -48.81
C SER A 421 -56.84 -33.79 -50.33
N GLU A 422 -56.06 -32.92 -50.97
CA GLU A 422 -56.03 -32.76 -52.43
C GLU A 422 -55.48 -34.00 -53.12
N SER A 423 -54.42 -34.62 -52.59
CA SER A 423 -53.93 -35.91 -53.07
C SER A 423 -55.00 -37.01 -52.96
N GLY A 424 -55.81 -37.01 -51.90
CA GLY A 424 -56.94 -37.93 -51.76
C GLY A 424 -58.05 -37.68 -52.79
N VAL A 425 -58.40 -36.42 -53.04
CA VAL A 425 -59.37 -36.03 -54.08
C VAL A 425 -58.85 -36.41 -55.46
N LEU A 426 -57.59 -36.10 -55.78
CA LEU A 426 -56.93 -36.44 -57.03
C LEU A 426 -56.90 -37.95 -57.28
N SER A 427 -56.61 -38.74 -56.25
CA SER A 427 -56.66 -40.20 -56.35
C SER A 427 -58.07 -40.70 -56.64
N LYS A 428 -59.10 -40.09 -56.04
CA LYS A 428 -60.50 -40.43 -56.30
C LYS A 428 -60.92 -40.04 -57.72
N THR A 429 -60.56 -38.84 -58.19
CA THR A 429 -60.88 -38.38 -59.55
C THR A 429 -60.16 -39.20 -60.60
N LEU A 430 -58.91 -39.59 -60.35
CA LEU A 430 -58.15 -40.46 -61.25
C LEU A 430 -58.84 -41.82 -61.38
N SER A 431 -59.29 -42.42 -60.28
CA SER A 431 -60.04 -43.67 -60.30
C SER A 431 -61.36 -43.56 -61.09
N ILE A 432 -62.09 -42.45 -60.95
CA ILE A 432 -63.35 -42.23 -61.68
C ILE A 432 -63.07 -42.08 -63.18
N LEU A 433 -62.07 -41.29 -63.55
CA LEU A 433 -61.69 -41.08 -64.95
C LEU A 433 -61.16 -42.35 -65.60
N GLU A 434 -60.38 -43.16 -64.89
CA GLU A 434 -59.93 -44.47 -65.40
C GLU A 434 -61.10 -45.43 -65.65
N GLU A 435 -62.14 -45.35 -64.83
CA GLU A 435 -63.38 -46.13 -64.97
C GLU A 435 -64.20 -45.64 -66.17
N GLU A 436 -64.43 -44.32 -66.28
CA GLU A 436 -65.14 -43.72 -67.42
C GLU A 436 -64.41 -43.90 -68.76
N VAL A 437 -63.08 -43.82 -68.77
CA VAL A 437 -62.27 -44.08 -69.98
C VAL A 437 -62.38 -45.55 -70.39
N LYS A 438 -62.39 -46.49 -69.44
CA LYS A 438 -62.61 -47.91 -69.75
C LYS A 438 -64.00 -48.16 -70.29
N ASP A 439 -65.02 -47.54 -69.70
CA ASP A 439 -66.41 -47.70 -70.13
C ASP A 439 -66.63 -47.10 -71.53
N THR A 440 -66.12 -45.89 -71.78
CA THR A 440 -66.21 -45.25 -73.10
C THR A 440 -65.40 -45.99 -74.17
N MET A 441 -64.20 -46.51 -73.84
CA MET A 441 -63.42 -47.36 -74.75
C MET A 441 -64.14 -48.68 -75.05
N ASN A 442 -64.79 -49.27 -74.05
CA ASN A 442 -65.60 -50.48 -74.21
C ASN A 442 -66.85 -50.22 -75.07
N ASP A 443 -67.48 -49.07 -74.93
CA ASP A 443 -68.65 -48.73 -75.72
C ASP A 443 -68.30 -48.32 -77.16
N LEU A 444 -67.18 -47.60 -77.35
CA LEU A 444 -66.62 -47.31 -78.68
C LEU A 444 -66.20 -48.57 -79.41
N SER A 445 -65.53 -49.52 -78.75
CA SER A 445 -65.16 -50.81 -79.35
C SER A 445 -66.38 -51.68 -79.70
N LYS A 446 -67.43 -51.68 -78.87
CA LYS A 446 -68.72 -52.33 -79.21
C LYS A 446 -69.41 -51.66 -80.40
N LEU A 447 -69.30 -50.34 -80.54
CA LEU A 447 -69.87 -49.59 -81.67
C LEU A 447 -69.09 -49.83 -82.97
N GLU A 448 -67.77 -49.84 -82.89
CA GLU A 448 -66.85 -50.14 -84.00
C GLU A 448 -67.01 -51.57 -84.52
N THR A 449 -67.16 -52.55 -83.61
CA THR A 449 -67.43 -53.95 -83.98
C THR A 449 -68.83 -54.15 -84.58
N ARG A 450 -69.83 -53.39 -84.11
CA ARG A 450 -71.19 -53.42 -84.67
C ARG A 450 -71.29 -52.78 -86.06
N LEU A 451 -70.42 -51.81 -86.37
CA LEU A 451 -70.37 -51.11 -87.66
C LEU A 451 -69.31 -51.69 -88.62
N GLY A 452 -68.52 -52.68 -88.19
CA GLY A 452 -67.53 -53.38 -89.02
C GLY A 452 -66.25 -52.60 -89.34
N ILE A 453 -65.96 -51.54 -88.58
CA ILE A 453 -64.81 -50.65 -88.81
C ILE A 453 -64.06 -50.49 -87.49
N ALA A 454 -63.03 -51.30 -87.26
CA ALA A 454 -62.15 -51.17 -86.09
C ALA A 454 -61.01 -50.17 -86.40
N GLY A 455 -60.75 -49.22 -85.49
CA GLY A 455 -59.58 -48.32 -85.55
C GLY A 455 -59.78 -46.95 -86.23
N TYR A 456 -61.02 -46.52 -86.47
CA TYR A 456 -61.31 -45.20 -87.08
C TYR A 456 -61.10 -44.04 -86.10
N THR A 457 -61.36 -44.26 -84.81
CA THR A 457 -61.33 -43.23 -83.75
C THR A 457 -59.94 -42.64 -83.48
N GLU A 458 -58.91 -43.49 -83.43
CA GLU A 458 -57.51 -43.05 -83.26
C GLU A 458 -57.02 -42.11 -84.37
N THR A 459 -57.43 -42.38 -85.62
CA THR A 459 -56.97 -41.55 -86.76
C THR A 459 -57.64 -40.18 -86.83
N LYS A 460 -58.88 -40.03 -86.32
CA LYS A 460 -59.59 -38.75 -86.29
C LYS A 460 -59.06 -37.82 -85.19
N GLU A 461 -58.70 -38.36 -84.03
CA GLU A 461 -58.22 -37.61 -82.87
C GLU A 461 -56.89 -36.88 -83.14
N THR A 462 -56.04 -37.47 -83.99
CA THR A 462 -54.76 -36.85 -84.39
C THR A 462 -54.93 -35.66 -85.32
N LEU A 463 -56.00 -35.61 -86.11
CA LEU A 463 -56.24 -34.57 -87.11
C LEU A 463 -56.92 -33.32 -86.52
N GLU A 464 -57.78 -33.49 -85.51
CA GLU A 464 -58.44 -32.38 -84.81
C GLU A 464 -57.47 -31.60 -83.89
N LYS A 465 -56.53 -32.29 -83.20
CA LYS A 465 -55.48 -31.65 -82.38
C LYS A 465 -54.60 -30.68 -83.18
N ILE A 466 -54.26 -31.03 -84.43
CA ILE A 466 -53.36 -30.23 -85.27
C ILE A 466 -54.06 -28.95 -85.79
N SER A 467 -55.39 -28.95 -85.89
CA SER A 467 -56.16 -27.80 -86.40
C SER A 467 -56.45 -26.76 -85.31
N SER A 468 -56.76 -27.18 -84.07
CA SER A 468 -57.02 -26.28 -82.95
C SER A 468 -55.77 -25.57 -82.43
N GLU A 469 -54.63 -26.27 -82.40
CA GLU A 469 -53.37 -25.72 -81.89
C GLU A 469 -52.85 -24.56 -82.76
N LYS A 470 -53.16 -24.54 -84.07
CA LYS A 470 -52.67 -23.51 -85.00
C LYS A 470 -53.46 -22.20 -84.92
N ALA A 471 -54.78 -22.26 -84.72
CA ALA A 471 -55.65 -21.08 -84.65
C ALA A 471 -55.47 -20.30 -83.34
N GLU A 472 -55.29 -20.98 -82.21
CA GLU A 472 -55.02 -20.32 -80.92
C GLU A 472 -53.63 -19.68 -80.86
N LEU A 473 -52.66 -20.21 -81.59
CA LEU A 473 -51.28 -19.71 -81.59
C LEU A 473 -51.15 -18.33 -82.28
N ASP A 474 -51.91 -18.08 -83.35
CA ASP A 474 -51.81 -16.84 -84.12
C ASP A 474 -52.53 -15.66 -83.46
N GLU A 475 -53.68 -15.88 -82.80
CA GLU A 475 -54.39 -14.82 -82.08
C GLU A 475 -53.67 -14.41 -80.79
N LYS A 476 -53.12 -15.38 -80.05
CA LYS A 476 -52.34 -15.12 -78.84
C LYS A 476 -51.04 -14.36 -79.16
N LYS A 477 -50.39 -14.65 -80.29
CA LYS A 477 -49.15 -13.94 -80.71
C LYS A 477 -49.37 -12.47 -81.06
N SER A 478 -50.46 -12.12 -81.73
CA SER A 478 -50.73 -10.73 -82.14
C SER A 478 -51.03 -9.79 -80.95
N LYS A 479 -51.88 -10.24 -80.01
CA LYS A 479 -52.20 -9.48 -78.79
C LYS A 479 -50.99 -9.41 -77.84
N HIS A 480 -50.25 -10.51 -77.68
CA HIS A 480 -49.01 -10.48 -76.91
C HIS A 480 -47.96 -9.52 -77.48
N LEU A 481 -47.76 -9.44 -78.79
CA LEU A 481 -46.70 -8.58 -79.34
C LEU A 481 -46.92 -7.08 -79.09
N ASN A 482 -48.17 -6.61 -79.15
CA ASN A 482 -48.50 -5.20 -78.91
C ASN A 482 -48.51 -4.85 -77.42
N GLU A 483 -49.09 -5.71 -76.56
CA GLU A 483 -49.06 -5.52 -75.11
C GLU A 483 -47.63 -5.65 -74.56
N MET A 484 -46.83 -6.58 -75.09
CA MET A 484 -45.43 -6.75 -74.69
C MET A 484 -44.59 -5.54 -75.12
N SER A 485 -44.83 -4.93 -76.28
CA SER A 485 -44.08 -3.75 -76.71
C SER A 485 -44.38 -2.51 -75.85
N LEU A 486 -45.65 -2.26 -75.52
CA LEU A 486 -46.03 -1.16 -74.62
C LEU A 486 -45.53 -1.40 -73.19
N ASN A 487 -45.70 -2.62 -72.66
CA ASN A 487 -45.18 -2.97 -71.35
C ASN A 487 -43.66 -2.91 -71.29
N VAL A 488 -42.94 -3.27 -72.36
CA VAL A 488 -41.48 -3.15 -72.42
C VAL A 488 -41.05 -1.68 -72.40
N GLN A 489 -41.79 -0.79 -73.06
CA GLN A 489 -41.48 0.63 -73.08
C GLN A 489 -41.77 1.31 -71.73
N ASP A 490 -42.93 1.04 -71.13
CA ASP A 490 -43.27 1.50 -69.77
C ASP A 490 -42.30 0.94 -68.72
N LEU A 491 -41.92 -0.35 -68.84
CA LEU A 491 -40.90 -0.95 -67.99
C LEU A 491 -39.53 -0.31 -68.20
N HIS A 492 -39.16 0.05 -69.44
CA HIS A 492 -37.87 0.69 -69.73
C HIS A 492 -37.79 2.09 -69.12
N ASP A 493 -38.86 2.89 -69.25
CA ASP A 493 -38.94 4.23 -68.68
C ASP A 493 -38.97 4.19 -67.15
N ALA A 494 -39.73 3.24 -66.57
CA ALA A 494 -39.69 2.99 -65.13
C ALA A 494 -38.31 2.52 -64.65
N LEU A 495 -37.60 1.69 -65.43
CA LEU A 495 -36.24 1.26 -65.14
C LEU A 495 -35.26 2.42 -65.16
N GLN A 496 -35.36 3.33 -66.14
CA GLN A 496 -34.50 4.51 -66.21
C GLN A 496 -34.73 5.45 -65.03
N SER A 497 -36.00 5.75 -64.71
CA SER A 497 -36.33 6.59 -63.55
C SER A 497 -35.80 5.97 -62.25
N LYS A 498 -36.02 4.67 -62.02
CA LYS A 498 -35.49 3.99 -60.84
C LYS A 498 -33.97 3.92 -60.83
N LYS A 499 -33.31 3.81 -61.99
CA LYS A 499 -31.84 3.85 -62.09
C LYS A 499 -31.29 5.23 -61.74
N ALA A 500 -31.97 6.31 -62.12
CA ALA A 500 -31.61 7.68 -61.73
C ALA A 500 -31.76 7.91 -60.23
N ASP A 501 -32.86 7.44 -59.62
CA ASP A 501 -33.09 7.51 -58.16
C ASP A 501 -32.08 6.65 -57.37
N LEU A 502 -31.71 5.48 -57.90
CA LEU A 502 -30.78 4.54 -57.25
C LEU A 502 -29.31 4.96 -57.37
N ALA A 503 -28.93 5.77 -58.38
CA ALA A 503 -27.54 6.20 -58.56
C ALA A 503 -26.92 6.92 -57.34
N PRO A 504 -27.56 7.93 -56.72
CA PRO A 504 -27.04 8.57 -55.51
C PRO A 504 -27.02 7.62 -54.30
N LEU A 505 -28.02 6.75 -54.17
CA LEU A 505 -28.08 5.72 -53.11
C LEU A 505 -26.96 4.67 -53.27
N MET A 506 -26.64 4.26 -54.50
CA MET A 506 -25.50 3.37 -54.76
C MET A 506 -24.17 4.06 -54.44
N LYS A 507 -24.06 5.36 -54.72
CA LYS A 507 -22.85 6.14 -54.38
C LYS A 507 -22.68 6.28 -52.86
N SER A 508 -23.75 6.58 -52.12
CA SER A 508 -23.70 6.62 -50.65
C SER A 508 -23.44 5.24 -50.04
N LEU A 509 -24.05 4.18 -50.59
CA LEU A 509 -23.82 2.79 -50.16
C LEU A 509 -22.38 2.34 -50.42
N ASN A 510 -21.78 2.69 -51.56
CA ASN A 510 -20.38 2.41 -51.84
C ASN A 510 -19.44 3.16 -50.88
N ASN A 511 -19.75 4.42 -50.56
CA ASN A 511 -18.99 5.18 -49.56
C ASN A 511 -19.11 4.56 -48.15
N LEU A 512 -20.32 4.18 -47.74
CA LEU A 512 -20.54 3.47 -46.46
C LEU A 512 -19.81 2.12 -46.44
N ARG A 513 -19.79 1.37 -47.56
CA ARG A 513 -19.04 0.12 -47.68
C ARG A 513 -17.53 0.34 -47.53
N GLN A 514 -16.98 1.40 -48.12
CA GLN A 514 -15.57 1.76 -47.95
C GLN A 514 -15.27 2.13 -46.49
N GLN A 515 -16.12 2.95 -45.86
CA GLN A 515 -15.97 3.28 -44.44
C GLN A 515 -16.08 2.05 -43.54
N ALA A 516 -17.03 1.15 -43.79
CA ALA A 516 -17.18 -0.10 -43.06
C ALA A 516 -15.96 -1.02 -43.26
N GLN A 517 -15.38 -1.08 -44.47
CA GLN A 517 -14.15 -1.84 -44.74
C GLN A 517 -12.95 -1.25 -43.99
N MET A 518 -12.81 0.08 -43.95
CA MET A 518 -11.76 0.74 -43.17
C MET A 518 -11.90 0.45 -41.67
N ILE A 519 -13.10 0.62 -41.12
CA ILE A 519 -13.38 0.35 -39.70
C ILE A 519 -13.15 -1.13 -39.38
N SER A 520 -13.54 -2.05 -40.26
CA SER A 520 -13.29 -3.49 -40.10
C SER A 520 -11.79 -3.78 -40.08
N HIS A 521 -11.01 -3.15 -40.96
CA HIS A 521 -9.56 -3.31 -41.00
C HIS A 521 -8.90 -2.80 -39.71
N ASP A 522 -9.29 -1.60 -39.26
CA ASP A 522 -8.78 -1.01 -38.01
C ASP A 522 -9.15 -1.88 -36.80
N HIS A 523 -10.39 -2.38 -36.76
CA HIS A 523 -10.83 -3.31 -35.72
C HIS A 523 -10.01 -4.60 -35.74
N ASP A 524 -9.76 -5.19 -36.91
CA ASP A 524 -8.96 -6.42 -37.03
C ASP A 524 -7.49 -6.21 -36.60
N LEU A 525 -6.90 -5.05 -36.91
CA LEU A 525 -5.58 -4.68 -36.43
C LEU A 525 -5.56 -4.53 -34.90
N LEU A 526 -6.52 -3.79 -34.34
CA LEU A 526 -6.61 -3.56 -32.90
C LEU A 526 -6.93 -4.84 -32.14
N LYS A 527 -7.73 -5.73 -32.74
CA LYS A 527 -8.02 -7.05 -32.19
C LYS A 527 -6.77 -7.93 -32.18
N ARG A 528 -5.97 -7.94 -33.25
CA ARG A 528 -4.70 -8.70 -33.27
C ARG A 528 -3.71 -8.21 -32.21
N THR A 529 -3.60 -6.90 -31.99
CA THR A 529 -2.73 -6.36 -30.94
C THR A 529 -3.26 -6.70 -29.56
N TYR A 530 -4.57 -6.61 -29.34
CA TYR A 530 -5.22 -7.02 -28.09
C TYR A 530 -5.04 -8.52 -27.82
N ASP A 531 -5.33 -9.39 -28.79
CA ASP A 531 -5.20 -10.84 -28.66
C ASP A 531 -3.74 -11.24 -28.38
N GLY A 532 -2.78 -10.57 -29.03
CA GLY A 532 -1.35 -10.76 -28.76
C GLY A 532 -0.93 -10.34 -27.35
N LEU A 533 -1.43 -9.20 -26.87
CA LEU A 533 -1.19 -8.74 -25.50
C LEU A 533 -1.87 -9.65 -24.46
N SER A 534 -3.10 -10.09 -24.72
CA SER A 534 -3.84 -11.02 -23.86
C SER A 534 -3.12 -12.35 -23.75
N ALA A 535 -2.68 -12.93 -24.86
CA ALA A 535 -1.92 -14.19 -24.86
C ALA A 535 -0.58 -14.07 -24.10
N SER A 536 0.11 -12.93 -24.23
CA SER A 536 1.34 -12.65 -23.48
C SER A 536 1.08 -12.53 -21.98
N LEU A 537 0.03 -11.81 -21.58
CA LEU A 537 -0.39 -11.67 -20.19
C LEU A 537 -0.87 -12.99 -19.59
N GLU A 538 -1.61 -13.80 -20.35
CA GLU A 538 -2.03 -15.15 -19.92
C GLU A 538 -0.83 -16.08 -19.74
N SER A 539 0.16 -16.01 -20.63
CA SER A 539 1.40 -16.79 -20.51
C SER A 539 2.18 -16.42 -19.25
N THR A 540 2.39 -15.13 -18.99
CA THR A 540 3.08 -14.64 -17.78
C THR A 540 2.30 -14.95 -16.52
N SER A 541 0.97 -14.80 -16.53
CA SER A 541 0.08 -15.20 -15.43
C SER A 541 0.21 -16.69 -15.12
N ASN A 542 0.17 -17.55 -16.13
CA ASN A 542 0.32 -19.00 -15.96
C ASN A 542 1.71 -19.39 -15.43
N GLN A 543 2.78 -18.69 -15.83
CA GLN A 543 4.12 -18.89 -15.28
C GLN A 543 4.18 -18.54 -13.79
N ILE A 544 3.61 -17.39 -13.41
CA ILE A 544 3.55 -16.95 -12.00
C ILE A 544 2.69 -17.92 -11.17
N LEU A 545 1.55 -18.37 -11.69
CA LEU A 545 0.69 -19.34 -11.00
C LEU A 545 1.41 -20.67 -10.75
N LYS A 546 2.15 -21.19 -11.74
CA LYS A 546 2.97 -22.40 -11.58
C LYS A 546 4.06 -22.21 -10.53
N GLU A 547 4.70 -21.05 -10.49
CA GLU A 547 5.73 -20.74 -9.51
C GLU A 547 5.15 -20.64 -8.10
N VAL A 548 3.99 -20.00 -7.94
CA VAL A 548 3.25 -19.95 -6.67
C VAL A 548 2.86 -21.35 -6.21
N GLU A 549 2.37 -22.22 -7.11
CA GLU A 549 2.02 -23.60 -6.77
C GLU A 549 3.26 -24.41 -6.34
N ARG A 550 4.39 -24.22 -7.04
CA ARG A 550 5.68 -24.83 -6.70
C ARG A 550 6.14 -24.40 -5.30
N LEU A 551 6.07 -23.10 -4.99
CA LEU A 551 6.45 -22.56 -3.68
C LEU A 551 5.50 -23.04 -2.57
N ARG A 552 4.20 -23.14 -2.83
CA ARG A 552 3.23 -23.70 -1.87
C ARG A 552 3.55 -25.17 -1.54
N LYS A 553 3.83 -25.99 -2.55
CA LYS A 553 4.24 -27.39 -2.35
C LYS A 553 5.54 -27.49 -1.54
N GLN A 554 6.53 -26.65 -1.85
CA GLN A 554 7.78 -26.61 -1.06
C GLN A 554 7.53 -26.21 0.40
N TYR A 555 6.66 -25.23 0.63
CA TYR A 555 6.28 -24.81 1.98
C TYR A 555 5.56 -25.93 2.74
N GLU A 556 4.62 -26.64 2.12
CA GLU A 556 3.93 -27.79 2.72
C GLU A 556 4.93 -28.92 3.06
N ASP A 557 5.84 -29.24 2.15
CA ASP A 557 6.90 -30.24 2.40
C ASP A 557 7.80 -29.83 3.57
N ASP A 558 8.18 -28.56 3.65
CA ASP A 558 9.02 -28.04 4.72
C ASP A 558 8.28 -27.95 6.05
N GLN A 559 6.98 -27.64 6.05
CA GLN A 559 6.13 -27.76 7.23
C GLN A 559 6.04 -29.20 7.73
N LEU A 560 5.87 -30.17 6.83
CA LEU A 560 5.85 -31.58 7.18
C LEU A 560 7.19 -32.03 7.77
N LYS A 561 8.32 -31.61 7.18
CA LYS A 561 9.65 -31.87 7.73
C LYS A 561 9.82 -31.23 9.10
N TYR A 562 9.40 -29.98 9.28
CA TYR A 562 9.46 -29.29 10.56
C TYR A 562 8.64 -30.02 11.64
N CYS A 563 7.41 -30.43 11.33
CA CYS A 563 6.57 -31.18 12.25
C CYS A 563 7.20 -32.52 12.64
N LYS A 564 7.76 -33.28 11.68
CA LYS A 564 8.48 -34.53 11.95
C LYS A 564 9.71 -34.30 12.85
N LEU A 565 10.53 -33.31 12.54
CA LEU A 565 11.70 -32.98 13.36
C LEU A 565 11.30 -32.53 14.76
N LYS A 566 10.21 -31.77 14.89
CA LYS A 566 9.69 -31.32 16.19
C LYS A 566 9.20 -32.49 17.04
N THR A 567 8.50 -33.47 16.46
CA THR A 567 8.07 -34.67 17.19
C THR A 567 9.26 -35.53 17.57
N GLU A 568 10.23 -35.73 16.68
CA GLU A 568 11.49 -36.44 16.97
C GLU A 568 12.28 -35.79 18.11
N ILE A 569 12.42 -34.46 18.10
CA ILE A 569 13.06 -33.71 19.20
C ILE A 569 12.30 -33.92 20.51
N SER A 570 10.97 -33.93 20.49
CA SER A 570 10.16 -34.18 21.69
C SER A 570 10.37 -35.59 22.24
N ILE A 571 10.35 -36.61 21.38
CA ILE A 571 10.62 -38.01 21.73
C ILE A 571 12.03 -38.13 22.30
N ASN A 572 13.03 -37.54 21.64
CA ASN A 572 14.42 -37.58 22.09
C ASN A 572 14.62 -36.85 23.42
N LYS A 573 13.91 -35.74 23.67
CA LYS A 573 13.92 -35.07 24.99
C LYS A 573 13.35 -35.98 26.08
N VAL A 574 12.27 -36.70 25.82
CA VAL A 574 11.70 -37.66 26.78
C VAL A 574 12.68 -38.82 27.00
N ASN A 575 13.28 -39.38 25.95
CA ASN A 575 14.28 -40.44 26.06
C ASN A 575 15.52 -39.98 26.82
N LEU A 576 15.98 -38.75 26.60
CA LEU A 576 17.12 -38.17 27.32
C LEU A 576 16.79 -37.97 28.80
N LYS A 577 15.58 -37.49 29.14
CA LYS A 577 15.11 -37.44 30.54
C LYS A 577 15.06 -38.83 31.17
N ARG A 578 14.50 -39.82 30.47
CA ARG A 578 14.48 -41.23 30.94
C ARG A 578 15.89 -41.75 31.20
N MET A 579 16.83 -41.50 30.29
CA MET A 579 18.23 -41.91 30.44
C MET A 579 18.90 -41.19 31.63
N GLN A 580 18.65 -39.90 31.81
CA GLN A 580 19.17 -39.15 32.96
C GLN A 580 18.61 -39.66 34.29
N GLU A 581 17.32 -39.99 34.35
CA GLU A 581 16.69 -40.58 35.52
C GLU A 581 17.26 -41.97 35.83
N GLU A 582 17.49 -42.81 34.81
CA GLU A 582 18.16 -44.10 35.00
C GLU A 582 19.61 -43.93 35.47
N VAL A 583 20.40 -43.05 34.84
CA VAL A 583 21.79 -42.80 35.25
C VAL A 583 21.85 -42.27 36.70
N LYS A 584 20.89 -41.45 37.14
CA LYS A 584 20.79 -41.00 38.53
C LYS A 584 20.48 -42.15 39.49
N ILE A 585 19.65 -43.10 39.10
CA ILE A 585 19.37 -44.31 39.90
C ILE A 585 20.60 -45.23 39.97
N TYR A 586 21.37 -45.34 38.89
CA TYR A 586 22.60 -46.15 38.88
C TYR A 586 23.78 -45.51 39.62
N THR A 587 23.89 -44.17 39.61
CA THR A 587 24.98 -43.44 40.29
C THR A 587 24.62 -43.01 41.72
N GLY A 588 23.33 -42.92 42.06
CA GLY A 588 22.83 -42.64 43.41
C GLY A 588 22.94 -43.87 44.32
N GLY A 589 23.78 -43.79 45.35
CA GLY A 589 23.94 -44.86 46.32
C GLY A 589 22.65 -45.13 47.11
N LYS A 590 22.18 -46.39 47.06
CA LYS A 590 21.28 -47.18 47.94
C LYS A 590 20.10 -46.53 48.72
N GLU A 591 19.84 -45.23 48.67
CA GLU A 591 18.86 -44.57 49.55
C GLU A 591 17.56 -44.12 48.86
N GLU A 592 17.48 -44.11 47.52
CA GLU A 592 16.20 -43.94 46.82
C GLU A 592 15.76 -45.25 46.15
N LYS A 593 14.84 -45.98 46.80
CA LYS A 593 14.18 -47.18 46.24
C LYS A 593 13.22 -46.86 45.08
N ARG A 594 13.61 -46.03 44.11
CA ARG A 594 12.86 -45.88 42.86
C ARG A 594 13.27 -47.01 41.91
N LYS A 595 12.32 -47.91 41.61
CA LYS A 595 12.50 -49.01 40.65
C LYS A 595 12.91 -48.46 39.29
N SER A 596 13.93 -49.04 38.68
CA SER A 596 14.37 -48.68 37.31
C SER A 596 13.20 -48.81 36.32
N PHE A 597 13.18 -48.01 35.26
CA PHE A 597 12.16 -48.11 34.22
C PHE A 597 12.07 -49.54 33.65
N LYS A 598 13.19 -50.24 33.53
CA LYS A 598 13.24 -51.66 33.16
C LYS A 598 12.45 -52.56 34.11
N GLU A 599 12.55 -52.34 35.43
CA GLU A 599 11.82 -53.10 36.44
C GLU A 599 10.32 -52.78 36.43
N GLN A 600 9.95 -51.52 36.17
CA GLN A 600 8.55 -51.12 36.05
C GLN A 600 7.88 -51.73 34.83
N VAL A 601 8.57 -51.76 33.68
CA VAL A 601 8.05 -52.35 32.43
C VAL A 601 7.94 -53.87 32.56
N THR A 602 8.93 -54.55 33.14
CA THR A 602 8.87 -56.00 33.37
C THR A 602 7.77 -56.39 34.35
N MET A 603 7.55 -55.59 35.40
CA MET A 603 6.42 -55.78 36.32
C MET A 603 5.07 -55.63 35.60
N LYS A 604 4.89 -54.56 34.82
CA LYS A 604 3.66 -54.36 34.01
C LYS A 604 3.44 -55.45 32.97
N LEU A 605 4.49 -55.96 32.33
CA LEU A 605 4.41 -57.12 31.43
C LEU A 605 3.90 -58.35 32.18
N SER A 606 4.45 -58.63 33.36
CA SER A 606 4.01 -59.77 34.17
C SER A 606 2.55 -59.63 34.64
N GLU A 607 2.09 -58.40 34.92
CA GLU A 607 0.70 -58.11 35.26
C GLU A 607 -0.22 -58.32 34.05
N LEU A 608 0.17 -57.82 32.87
CA LEU A 608 -0.58 -57.99 31.64
C LEU A 608 -0.66 -59.45 31.19
N GLU A 609 0.41 -60.22 31.37
CA GLU A 609 0.40 -61.67 31.14
C GLU A 609 -0.54 -62.40 32.10
N LYS A 610 -0.58 -62.00 33.38
CA LYS A 610 -1.53 -62.55 34.36
C LYS A 610 -2.97 -62.20 34.00
N THR A 611 -3.25 -60.97 33.60
CA THR A 611 -4.59 -60.58 33.14
C THR A 611 -4.97 -61.29 31.86
N GLY A 612 -4.04 -61.47 30.93
CA GLY A 612 -4.27 -62.24 29.70
C GLY A 612 -4.60 -63.70 29.98
N LYS A 613 -3.95 -64.33 30.98
CA LYS A 613 -4.32 -65.68 31.44
C LYS A 613 -5.72 -65.71 32.04
N LYS A 614 -6.05 -64.77 32.94
CA LYS A 614 -7.39 -64.68 33.54
C LYS A 614 -8.50 -64.51 32.50
N LEU A 615 -8.29 -63.63 31.50
CA LEU A 615 -9.26 -63.40 30.45
C LEU A 615 -9.46 -64.64 29.56
N LYS A 616 -8.41 -65.43 29.31
CA LYS A 616 -8.53 -66.73 28.62
C LYS A 616 -9.31 -67.75 29.44
N ASP A 617 -9.09 -67.77 30.75
CA ASP A 617 -9.85 -68.64 31.65
C ASP A 617 -11.34 -68.22 31.69
N GLU A 618 -11.63 -66.92 31.74
CA GLU A 618 -12.99 -66.37 31.66
C GLU A 618 -13.65 -66.65 30.30
N GLU A 619 -12.91 -66.54 29.19
CA GLU A 619 -13.39 -66.90 27.85
C GLU A 619 -13.78 -68.37 27.79
N LYS A 620 -12.96 -69.26 28.35
CA LYS A 620 -13.26 -70.69 28.44
C LYS A 620 -14.51 -70.97 29.28
N ASP A 621 -14.63 -70.34 30.45
CA ASP A 621 -15.81 -70.43 31.32
C ASP A 621 -17.09 -69.93 30.63
N ILE A 622 -16.99 -68.85 29.83
CA ILE A 622 -18.11 -68.32 29.06
C ILE A 622 -18.50 -69.30 27.96
N LEU A 623 -17.54 -69.89 27.26
CA LEU A 623 -17.78 -70.86 26.20
C LEU A 623 -18.50 -72.11 26.74
N GLU A 624 -18.07 -72.62 27.90
CA GLU A 624 -18.69 -73.75 28.59
C GLU A 624 -20.12 -73.42 29.05
N ARG A 625 -20.38 -72.19 29.51
CA ARG A 625 -21.72 -71.76 29.96
C ARG A 625 -22.63 -71.29 28.83
N GLN A 626 -22.10 -71.05 27.63
CA GLN A 626 -22.86 -70.51 26.50
C GLN A 626 -23.89 -71.52 25.98
N THR A 627 -23.53 -72.80 25.93
CA THR A 627 -24.42 -73.90 25.53
C THR A 627 -25.59 -74.02 26.51
N ASP A 628 -25.31 -74.01 27.82
CA ASP A 628 -26.34 -74.07 28.86
C ASP A 628 -27.27 -72.85 28.83
N ARG A 629 -26.71 -71.64 28.67
CA ARG A 629 -27.51 -70.40 28.53
C ARG A 629 -28.34 -70.39 27.25
N ALA A 630 -27.82 -70.91 26.14
CA ALA A 630 -28.57 -71.02 24.89
C ALA A 630 -29.73 -72.01 25.02
N ASN A 631 -29.51 -73.16 25.67
CA ASN A 631 -30.57 -74.12 25.98
C ASN A 631 -31.63 -73.53 26.90
N GLN A 632 -31.22 -72.81 27.94
CA GLN A 632 -32.14 -72.11 28.84
C GLN A 632 -32.96 -71.05 28.09
N ALA A 633 -32.35 -70.28 27.19
CA ALA A 633 -33.05 -69.29 26.36
C ALA A 633 -34.07 -69.93 25.41
N LEU A 634 -33.75 -71.10 24.83
CA LEU A 634 -34.69 -71.88 24.03
C LEU A 634 -35.88 -72.35 24.86
N MET A 635 -35.65 -72.90 26.05
CA MET A 635 -36.71 -73.29 26.98
C MET A 635 -37.64 -72.13 27.34
N TRP A 636 -37.09 -70.93 27.61
CA TRP A 636 -37.89 -69.73 27.87
C TRP A 636 -38.71 -69.29 26.66
N LYS A 637 -38.14 -69.39 25.46
CA LYS A 637 -38.83 -69.05 24.21
C LYS A 637 -39.97 -70.01 23.91
N ASP A 638 -39.79 -71.30 24.19
CA ASP A 638 -40.83 -72.29 24.02
C ASP A 638 -41.93 -72.16 25.08
N LEU A 639 -41.58 -71.81 26.34
CA LEU A 639 -42.57 -71.43 27.36
C LEU A 639 -43.42 -70.23 26.91
N LEU A 640 -42.79 -69.20 26.35
CA LEU A 640 -43.49 -68.02 25.81
C LEU A 640 -44.46 -68.40 24.69
N LYS A 641 -44.04 -69.24 23.73
CA LYS A 641 -44.94 -69.74 22.69
C LYS A 641 -46.12 -70.52 23.27
N LEU A 642 -45.88 -71.34 24.30
CA LEU A 642 -46.91 -72.14 24.95
C LEU A 642 -47.94 -71.24 25.65
N LEU A 643 -47.47 -70.16 26.30
CA LEU A 643 -48.32 -69.13 26.90
C LEU A 643 -49.09 -68.32 25.83
N GLU A 644 -48.47 -67.99 24.70
CA GLU A 644 -49.15 -67.34 23.57
C GLU A 644 -50.22 -68.22 22.93
N CYS A 645 -49.94 -69.51 22.74
CA CYS A 645 -50.92 -70.49 22.28
C CYS A 645 -52.09 -70.57 23.26
N LYS A 646 -51.82 -70.66 24.57
CA LYS A 646 -52.86 -70.63 25.60
C LYS A 646 -53.69 -69.34 25.56
N ARG A 647 -53.05 -68.19 25.30
CA ARG A 647 -53.73 -66.89 25.12
C ARG A 647 -54.65 -66.90 23.89
N ARG A 648 -54.16 -67.42 22.75
CA ARG A 648 -54.93 -67.51 21.50
C ARG A 648 -56.11 -68.47 21.61
N SER A 649 -55.95 -69.62 22.28
CA SER A 649 -57.06 -70.56 22.53
C SER A 649 -58.14 -69.95 23.43
N ARG A 650 -57.77 -69.14 24.41
CA ARG A 650 -58.75 -68.37 25.22
C ARG A 650 -59.50 -67.31 24.41
N LEU A 651 -58.83 -66.69 23.45
CA LEU A 651 -59.45 -65.69 22.56
C LEU A 651 -60.39 -66.34 21.55
N SER A 652 -60.07 -67.53 21.03
CA SER A 652 -60.96 -68.25 20.11
C SER A 652 -62.17 -68.91 20.80
N SER A 653 -62.10 -69.23 22.10
CA SER A 653 -63.26 -69.73 22.84
C SER A 653 -64.27 -68.66 23.22
N ASN A 654 -63.90 -67.37 23.17
CA ASN A 654 -64.76 -66.24 23.50
C ASN A 654 -65.48 -65.63 22.27
N GLY A 655 -65.33 -66.22 21.07
CA GLY A 655 -65.95 -65.73 19.83
C GLY A 655 -67.29 -66.38 19.47
N GLY A 656 -67.89 -67.14 20.39
CA GLY A 656 -69.19 -67.77 20.16
C GLY A 656 -70.01 -67.81 21.43
N PHE A 657 -70.54 -66.66 21.86
CA PHE A 657 -71.82 -66.51 22.56
C PHE A 657 -72.12 -65.01 22.77
N ALA A 658 -73.35 -64.63 22.39
CA ALA A 658 -74.10 -63.40 22.68
C ALA A 658 -73.90 -62.18 21.75
N ASP A 659 -74.95 -61.97 20.92
CA ASP A 659 -75.82 -60.78 20.90
C ASP A 659 -75.42 -59.58 21.77
#